data_AF-A0A2E9LHB6-F1
#
_entry.id   AF-A0A2E9LHB6-F1
#
_cell.length_a   1.000
_cell.length_b   1.000
_cell.length_c   1.000
_cell.angle_alpha   90.00
_cell.angle_beta   90.00
_cell.angle_gamma   90.00
#
_symmetry.space_group_name_H-M   'P 1'
#
loop_
_entity.id
_entity.type
_entity.pdbx_description
1 polymer ?
#
loop_
_entity_poly.entity_id
_entity_poly.type
_entity_poly.pdbx_seq_one_letter_code
_entity_poly.pdbx_strand_id
1 'polypeptide(L)'
;MNKLKFLIITFFLLTGCKANIKNNVEVKDIVLRKVPAYNLSNEAICKVLKQVDLPSLIKETKKRGLNCRNTDKPLVNWETPLSKNNFVYERQYQKKYKVIIPEYQKNKIKSIYGTPQESLKFYKFYNQNFENHMLSQDWRQFYCNEWLLDLQWVDNAGTKNLDGSLAWLAGTERDSFVICEDMMLRLSLMGLFSSKRSKIFQNIIENWIRNDAPKKNSTNKDHVNIQYVFFINGAFNGVELLHQNFNWDENKYKKYAKWMKSRTLEFYPIEKGYKSSIKKCLSVIRKVSDRSNECQNQATLTAQATLRAGIWLKDKEFIDQAFLTFHKYMTGIRNDGSNISDGSRSCVAANYNIWASAYMENFVYLWSLIGSPLWEHRSLGMGTPSESVKYSLSLFENLDLINPHTLENGKNYNNCSPNKNNRKQIKMRERYTKIYFAPYFFQIKNIDPVEFVGGKNYLQSNDYLFDGGNFEISYLYHHPEKARKAENLYISLKGKYIKNNTDLINNGLKNKKRGILKEYDTVIQLFALHKDDEYKYPIFIAIKKYNFIDILLPRLSIKNGDPWNLDKNIMKFCSKKSTTDESYIINLNQISNETEIKCILSSFTFEESNIFLKSYNELIKNVNIIFQDSIKESNDEHEKRLLKKSLDWLNLNQFKVLTMN
;
A
#
# COMPACT_ATOMS: atom_id res chain seq x y z
N MET A 1 -13.94 -13.80 -22.56
CA MET A 1 -12.85 -12.92 -23.03
C MET A 1 -13.26 -11.75 -23.97
N ASN A 2 -14.53 -11.51 -24.34
CA ASN A 2 -14.89 -10.38 -25.24
C ASN A 2 -16.02 -9.42 -24.80
N LYS A 3 -16.62 -9.58 -23.60
CA LYS A 3 -17.71 -8.70 -23.14
C LYS A 3 -17.29 -7.64 -22.09
N LEU A 4 -16.15 -7.80 -21.41
CA LEU A 4 -15.66 -6.84 -20.40
C LEU A 4 -15.01 -5.58 -21.01
N LYS A 5 -14.52 -5.66 -22.26
CA LYS A 5 -14.00 -4.50 -23.00
C LYS A 5 -15.09 -3.49 -23.38
N PHE A 6 -16.35 -3.92 -23.52
CA PHE A 6 -17.43 -3.03 -23.97
C PHE A 6 -18.02 -2.15 -22.86
N LEU A 7 -18.11 -2.64 -21.62
CA LEU A 7 -18.72 -1.86 -20.52
C LEU A 7 -17.82 -0.73 -19.97
N ILE A 8 -16.50 -0.91 -20.01
CA ILE A 8 -15.54 0.13 -19.57
C ILE A 8 -15.43 1.26 -20.61
N ILE A 9 -15.68 0.94 -21.88
CA ILE A 9 -15.71 1.94 -22.96
C ILE A 9 -16.97 2.83 -22.84
N THR A 10 -18.13 2.31 -22.44
CA THR A 10 -19.37 3.10 -22.34
C THR A 10 -19.34 4.15 -21.21
N PHE A 11 -18.68 3.87 -20.07
CA PHE A 11 -18.55 4.85 -18.99
C PHE A 11 -17.49 5.95 -19.29
N PHE A 12 -16.50 5.63 -20.13
CA PHE A 12 -15.51 6.60 -20.62
C PHE A 12 -15.97 7.40 -21.86
N LEU A 13 -16.97 6.91 -22.60
CA LEU A 13 -17.56 7.60 -23.76
C LEU A 13 -18.52 8.72 -23.37
N LEU A 14 -19.10 8.69 -22.16
CA LEU A 14 -20.14 9.65 -21.73
C LEU A 14 -19.60 10.91 -21.01
N THR A 15 -18.30 10.99 -20.73
CA THR A 15 -17.67 12.17 -20.07
C THR A 15 -16.72 12.95 -20.99
N GLY A 16 -16.81 12.74 -22.30
CA GLY A 16 -16.04 13.50 -23.28
C GLY A 16 -16.42 14.98 -23.27
N CYS A 17 -15.50 15.84 -22.84
CA CYS A 17 -15.46 17.22 -23.33
C CYS A 17 -14.38 17.33 -24.40
N LYS A 18 -14.84 17.63 -25.61
CA LYS A 18 -14.06 17.99 -26.81
C LYS A 18 -13.21 19.24 -26.53
N ALA A 19 -12.00 19.08 -26.04
CA ALA A 19 -10.97 20.11 -26.21
C ALA A 19 -10.45 20.03 -27.65
N ASN A 20 -11.28 20.45 -28.61
CA ASN A 20 -10.91 20.46 -30.01
C ASN A 20 -9.87 21.57 -30.25
N ILE A 21 -8.59 21.21 -30.20
CA ILE A 21 -7.53 22.01 -30.79
C ILE A 21 -7.74 21.91 -32.30
N LYS A 22 -7.95 23.02 -33.02
CA LYS A 22 -7.97 23.03 -34.50
C LYS A 22 -6.78 22.17 -34.98
N ASN A 23 -7.12 21.03 -35.62
CA ASN A 23 -6.32 19.84 -35.98
C ASN A 23 -6.71 18.50 -35.29
N ASN A 24 -7.81 18.42 -34.53
CA ASN A 24 -8.49 17.16 -34.14
C ASN A 24 -7.63 16.11 -33.37
N VAL A 25 -6.69 16.52 -32.50
CA VAL A 25 -5.97 15.58 -31.62
C VAL A 25 -6.30 15.87 -30.16
N GLU A 26 -6.92 14.91 -29.48
CA GLU A 26 -7.18 14.99 -28.03
C GLU A 26 -5.90 14.69 -27.24
N VAL A 27 -5.67 15.39 -26.11
CA VAL A 27 -4.56 15.12 -25.16
C VAL A 27 -4.51 13.64 -24.79
N LYS A 28 -5.67 13.03 -24.61
CA LYS A 28 -5.85 11.60 -24.34
C LYS A 28 -5.27 10.71 -25.43
N ASP A 29 -5.37 11.06 -26.71
CA ASP A 29 -4.84 10.26 -27.80
C ASP A 29 -3.30 10.30 -27.87
N ILE A 30 -2.70 11.41 -27.43
CA ILE A 30 -1.25 11.53 -27.26
C ILE A 30 -0.78 10.71 -26.04
N VAL A 31 -1.51 10.81 -24.92
CA VAL A 31 -1.23 10.08 -23.67
C VAL A 31 -1.36 8.56 -23.86
N LEU A 32 -2.38 8.10 -24.58
CA LEU A 32 -2.60 6.69 -24.94
C LEU A 32 -1.69 6.23 -26.11
N ARG A 33 -0.83 7.10 -26.63
CA ARG A 33 0.06 6.88 -27.77
C ARG A 33 -0.64 6.45 -29.07
N LYS A 34 -1.90 6.82 -29.25
CA LYS A 34 -2.61 6.63 -30.53
C LYS A 34 -2.12 7.60 -31.59
N VAL A 35 -1.67 8.80 -31.19
CA VAL A 35 -1.02 9.78 -32.06
C VAL A 35 0.43 9.96 -31.60
N PRO A 36 1.43 9.62 -32.43
CA PRO A 36 2.83 9.85 -32.11
C PRO A 36 3.17 11.34 -32.08
N ALA A 37 4.00 11.74 -31.11
CA ALA A 37 4.42 13.14 -30.95
C ALA A 37 5.08 13.74 -32.22
N TYR A 38 5.82 12.92 -32.97
CA TYR A 38 6.51 13.38 -34.16
C TYR A 38 5.55 13.72 -35.33
N ASN A 39 4.30 13.26 -35.28
CA ASN A 39 3.28 13.60 -36.29
C ASN A 39 2.59 14.94 -36.02
N LEU A 40 2.86 15.58 -34.88
CA LEU A 40 2.25 16.85 -34.51
C LEU A 40 3.07 18.03 -35.07
N SER A 41 2.38 19.11 -35.44
CA SER A 41 3.04 20.37 -35.81
C SER A 41 3.67 21.03 -34.58
N ASN A 42 4.68 21.88 -34.79
CA ASN A 42 5.33 22.62 -33.71
C ASN A 42 4.34 23.47 -32.90
N GLU A 43 3.36 24.10 -33.58
CA GLU A 43 2.30 24.87 -32.93
C GLU A 43 1.39 23.99 -32.06
N ALA A 44 0.99 22.80 -32.55
CA ALA A 44 0.17 21.86 -31.79
C ALA A 44 0.91 21.34 -30.56
N ILE A 45 2.18 20.97 -30.71
CA ILE A 45 3.07 20.56 -29.61
C ILE A 45 3.12 21.65 -28.54
N CYS A 46 3.40 22.89 -28.95
CA CYS A 46 3.55 24.00 -28.02
C CYS A 46 2.23 24.45 -27.38
N LYS A 47 1.09 24.27 -28.05
CA LYS A 47 -0.23 24.54 -27.49
C LYS A 47 -0.61 23.52 -26.42
N VAL A 48 -0.32 22.24 -26.64
CA VAL A 48 -0.54 21.18 -25.65
C VAL A 48 0.39 21.36 -24.46
N LEU A 49 1.68 21.65 -24.67
CA LEU A 49 2.66 21.86 -23.58
C LEU A 49 2.44 23.14 -22.76
N LYS A 50 1.63 24.09 -23.24
CA LYS A 50 1.11 25.22 -22.44
C LYS A 50 0.02 24.80 -21.45
N GLN A 51 -0.59 23.64 -21.65
CA GLN A 51 -1.70 23.12 -20.85
C GLN A 51 -1.27 21.93 -20.00
N VAL A 52 -0.48 21.01 -20.55
CA VAL A 52 -0.08 19.76 -19.91
C VAL A 52 1.30 19.29 -20.40
N ASP A 53 2.17 18.94 -19.46
CA ASP A 53 3.52 18.45 -19.73
C ASP A 53 3.50 16.96 -20.16
N LEU A 54 3.41 16.68 -21.47
CA LEU A 54 3.41 15.31 -21.99
C LEU A 54 4.83 14.83 -22.34
N PRO A 55 5.36 13.72 -21.78
CA PRO A 55 6.74 13.29 -21.99
C PRO A 55 7.12 13.05 -23.46
N SER A 56 6.21 12.51 -24.27
CA SER A 56 6.43 12.29 -25.69
C SER A 56 6.61 13.62 -26.45
N LEU A 57 5.84 14.64 -26.08
CA LEU A 57 5.97 15.98 -26.63
C LEU A 57 7.22 16.69 -26.10
N ILE A 58 7.58 16.51 -24.83
CA ILE A 58 8.79 17.07 -24.23
C ILE A 58 10.03 16.57 -24.97
N LYS A 59 10.14 15.26 -25.19
CA LYS A 59 11.25 14.68 -25.97
C LYS A 59 11.28 15.22 -27.41
N GLU A 60 10.10 15.37 -28.02
CA GLU A 60 10.00 15.90 -29.38
C GLU A 60 10.39 17.38 -29.45
N THR A 61 10.03 18.20 -28.45
CA THR A 61 10.49 19.59 -28.36
C THR A 61 12.00 19.71 -28.26
N LYS A 62 12.65 18.85 -27.44
CA LYS A 62 14.12 18.80 -27.33
C LYS A 62 14.77 18.48 -28.69
N LYS A 63 14.23 17.48 -29.42
CA LYS A 63 14.72 17.12 -30.76
C LYS A 63 14.56 18.25 -31.78
N ARG A 64 13.46 18.99 -31.69
CA ARG A 64 13.10 20.06 -32.62
C ARG A 64 13.62 21.45 -32.21
N GLY A 65 14.32 21.56 -31.09
CA GLY A 65 14.79 22.84 -30.55
C GLY A 65 13.65 23.80 -30.16
N LEU A 66 12.48 23.27 -29.78
CA LEU A 66 11.32 24.09 -29.38
C LEU A 66 11.38 24.41 -27.88
N ASN A 67 11.16 25.67 -27.51
CA ASN A 67 11.07 26.12 -26.12
C ASN A 67 9.64 26.58 -25.81
N CYS A 68 8.77 25.63 -25.45
CA CYS A 68 7.36 25.93 -25.23
C CYS A 68 6.71 25.20 -24.05
N ARG A 69 7.51 24.60 -23.16
CA ARG A 69 7.02 24.08 -21.88
C ARG A 69 6.75 25.24 -20.93
N ASN A 70 5.67 25.15 -20.17
CA ASN A 70 5.48 26.05 -19.02
C ASN A 70 6.53 25.81 -17.92
N THR A 71 7.03 24.57 -17.80
CA THR A 71 8.01 24.16 -16.78
C THR A 71 9.48 24.36 -17.18
N ASP A 72 9.78 24.66 -18.46
CA ASP A 72 11.15 24.98 -18.92
C ASP A 72 11.48 26.46 -18.78
N LYS A 73 10.50 27.34 -18.50
CA LYS A 73 10.79 28.75 -18.23
C LYS A 73 11.63 28.83 -16.95
N PRO A 74 12.92 29.21 -17.02
CA PRO A 74 13.70 29.45 -15.82
C PRO A 74 13.07 30.65 -15.10
N LEU A 75 12.64 30.47 -13.87
CA LEU A 75 12.36 31.62 -13.02
C LEU A 75 13.71 32.10 -12.49
N VAL A 76 14.26 33.06 -13.22
CA VAL A 76 15.39 33.90 -12.86
C VAL A 76 15.23 34.28 -11.37
N ASN A 77 16.17 33.87 -10.50
CA ASN A 77 16.34 34.28 -9.09
C ASN A 77 15.93 33.32 -7.93
N TRP A 78 15.91 32.00 -8.11
CA TRP A 78 15.79 31.10 -6.95
C TRP A 78 17.09 30.35 -6.63
N GLU A 79 17.70 30.72 -5.50
CA GLU A 79 18.85 30.07 -4.90
C GLU A 79 18.41 29.24 -3.69
N THR A 80 18.97 28.03 -3.53
CA THR A 80 18.75 27.22 -2.33
C THR A 80 19.14 28.06 -1.11
N PRO A 81 18.24 28.27 -0.13
CA PRO A 81 18.54 29.13 1.01
C PRO A 81 19.72 28.60 1.84
N LEU A 82 20.56 29.50 2.36
CA LEU A 82 21.59 29.16 3.35
C LEU A 82 20.94 28.73 4.67
N SER A 83 21.38 27.61 5.26
CA SER A 83 20.77 27.01 6.47
C SER A 83 20.64 27.99 7.64
N LYS A 84 21.66 28.84 7.88
CA LYS A 84 21.69 29.79 9.00
C LYS A 84 20.58 30.86 8.94
N ASN A 85 20.09 31.22 7.74
CA ASN A 85 19.06 32.23 7.58
C ASN A 85 17.64 31.66 7.68
N ASN A 86 17.47 30.35 7.50
CA ASN A 86 16.15 29.72 7.46
C ASN A 86 15.56 29.40 8.84
N PHE A 87 16.38 29.28 9.89
CA PHE A 87 15.92 28.86 11.22
C PHE A 87 15.79 29.99 12.24
N VAL A 88 16.04 31.23 11.82
CA VAL A 88 16.07 32.39 12.74
C VAL A 88 14.72 32.60 13.42
N TYR A 89 13.62 32.48 12.68
CA TYR A 89 12.27 32.76 13.19
C TYR A 89 11.79 31.68 14.16
N GLU A 90 12.13 30.42 13.91
CA GLU A 90 11.81 29.31 14.78
C GLU A 90 12.60 29.35 16.08
N ARG A 91 13.88 29.75 16.02
CA ARG A 91 14.66 29.99 17.24
C ARG A 91 14.14 31.20 18.02
N GLN A 92 13.70 32.26 17.35
CA GLN A 92 13.03 33.39 18.02
C GLN A 92 11.73 32.93 18.70
N TYR A 93 10.93 32.11 18.03
CA TYR A 93 9.74 31.50 18.59
C TYR A 93 10.06 30.65 19.83
N GLN A 94 11.03 29.75 19.71
CA GLN A 94 11.45 28.86 20.79
C GLN A 94 11.79 29.67 22.04
N LYS A 95 12.60 30.74 21.87
CA LYS A 95 12.99 31.65 22.97
C LYS A 95 11.78 32.39 23.54
N LYS A 96 10.94 32.99 22.68
CA LYS A 96 9.79 33.81 23.10
C LYS A 96 8.76 33.02 23.91
N TYR A 97 8.50 31.78 23.51
CA TYR A 97 7.48 30.91 24.13
C TYR A 97 8.09 29.86 25.07
N LYS A 98 9.40 29.94 25.34
CA LYS A 98 10.13 29.03 26.23
C LYS A 98 9.87 27.55 25.89
N VAL A 99 9.85 27.23 24.60
CA VAL A 99 9.53 25.88 24.13
C VAL A 99 10.70 24.94 24.44
N ILE A 100 10.41 23.92 25.25
CA ILE A 100 11.34 22.82 25.54
C ILE A 100 11.14 21.76 24.46
N ILE A 101 12.23 21.45 23.75
CA ILE A 101 12.26 20.35 22.79
C ILE A 101 12.46 19.07 23.60
N PRO A 102 11.55 18.08 23.53
CA PRO A 102 11.70 16.82 24.26
C PRO A 102 13.00 16.12 23.88
N GLU A 103 13.57 15.37 24.82
CA GLU A 103 14.81 14.63 24.58
C GLU A 103 14.62 13.56 23.50
N TYR A 104 15.66 13.37 22.69
CA TYR A 104 15.70 12.35 21.63
C TYR A 104 17.12 11.80 21.43
N GLN A 105 17.21 10.59 20.91
CA GLN A 105 18.43 9.81 20.73
C GLN A 105 18.65 9.50 19.25
N LYS A 106 19.25 10.45 18.52
CA LYS A 106 19.44 10.35 17.06
C LYS A 106 20.26 9.14 16.58
N ASN A 107 21.06 8.53 17.46
CA ASN A 107 21.92 7.40 17.10
C ASN A 107 21.26 6.03 17.30
N LYS A 108 20.07 5.96 17.91
CA LYS A 108 19.40 4.67 18.19
C LYS A 108 18.68 4.08 16.99
N ILE A 109 18.21 4.88 16.05
CA ILE A 109 17.52 4.36 14.86
C ILE A 109 18.54 3.96 13.80
N LYS A 110 18.48 2.69 13.37
CA LYS A 110 19.23 2.20 12.21
C LYS A 110 18.52 2.48 10.87
N SER A 111 17.19 2.37 10.83
CA SER A 111 16.34 2.69 9.67
C SER A 111 14.88 2.90 10.11
N ILE A 112 14.08 3.66 9.35
CA ILE A 112 12.63 3.80 9.59
C ILE A 112 11.93 2.49 9.23
N TYR A 113 12.23 1.89 8.08
CA TYR A 113 11.69 0.60 7.65
C TYR A 113 12.75 -0.51 7.71
N GLY A 114 12.29 -1.76 7.70
CA GLY A 114 13.16 -2.92 7.50
C GLY A 114 13.68 -3.04 6.07
N THR A 115 14.18 -4.23 5.73
CA THR A 115 14.54 -4.54 4.34
C THR A 115 13.31 -4.46 3.43
N PRO A 116 13.47 -4.17 2.13
CA PRO A 116 12.35 -4.20 1.18
C PRO A 116 11.59 -5.53 1.19
N GLN A 117 12.27 -6.66 1.42
CA GLN A 117 11.66 -7.99 1.51
C GLN A 117 10.81 -8.14 2.78
N GLU A 118 11.30 -7.66 3.93
CA GLU A 118 10.52 -7.64 5.18
C GLU A 118 9.30 -6.72 5.05
N SER A 119 9.47 -5.53 4.48
CA SER A 119 8.35 -4.62 4.22
C SER A 119 7.31 -5.26 3.29
N LEU A 120 7.73 -5.90 2.19
CA LEU A 120 6.82 -6.60 1.28
C LEU A 120 6.00 -7.68 1.99
N LYS A 121 6.65 -8.45 2.86
CA LYS A 121 5.99 -9.48 3.67
C LYS A 121 4.88 -8.88 4.52
N PHE A 122 5.13 -7.75 5.17
CA PHE A 122 4.10 -7.05 5.94
C PHE A 122 2.98 -6.48 5.07
N TYR A 123 3.26 -5.92 3.90
CA TYR A 123 2.19 -5.48 3.00
C TYR A 123 1.30 -6.64 2.52
N LYS A 124 1.89 -7.79 2.17
CA LYS A 124 1.14 -9.00 1.79
C LYS A 124 0.34 -9.59 2.95
N PHE A 125 0.84 -9.41 4.17
CA PHE A 125 0.13 -9.72 5.41
C PHE A 125 -1.11 -8.83 5.56
N TYR A 126 -0.94 -7.52 5.38
CA TYR A 126 -2.02 -6.53 5.53
C TYR A 126 -3.10 -6.66 4.44
N ASN A 127 -2.70 -7.04 3.22
CA ASN A 127 -3.62 -7.24 2.11
C ASN A 127 -3.10 -8.29 1.15
N GLN A 128 -3.81 -9.43 1.10
CA GLN A 128 -3.49 -10.54 0.22
C GLN A 128 -3.55 -10.16 -1.26
N ASN A 129 -4.38 -9.17 -1.62
CA ASN A 129 -4.47 -8.64 -2.98
C ASN A 129 -3.47 -7.51 -3.25
N PHE A 130 -2.59 -7.15 -2.31
CA PHE A 130 -1.64 -6.03 -2.46
C PHE A 130 -0.84 -6.15 -3.76
N GLU A 131 -0.33 -7.34 -4.05
CA GLU A 131 0.41 -7.61 -5.29
C GLU A 131 -0.45 -7.36 -6.54
N ASN A 132 -1.65 -7.93 -6.58
CA ASN A 132 -2.57 -7.76 -7.71
C ASN A 132 -2.94 -6.27 -7.92
N HIS A 133 -3.18 -5.53 -6.84
CA HIS A 133 -3.47 -4.10 -6.91
C HIS A 133 -2.28 -3.31 -7.46
N MET A 134 -1.08 -3.54 -6.93
CA MET A 134 0.12 -2.83 -7.36
C MET A 134 0.52 -3.16 -8.80
N LEU A 135 0.45 -4.44 -9.18
CA LEU A 135 0.92 -4.94 -10.48
C LEU A 135 -0.13 -4.88 -11.60
N SER A 136 -1.38 -4.51 -11.30
CA SER A 136 -2.41 -4.27 -12.32
C SER A 136 -1.92 -3.33 -13.43
N GLN A 137 -2.24 -3.65 -14.69
CA GLN A 137 -1.85 -2.83 -15.83
C GLN A 137 -2.47 -1.43 -15.71
N ASP A 138 -1.61 -0.43 -15.66
CA ASP A 138 -2.02 0.96 -15.56
C ASP A 138 -1.15 1.80 -16.50
N TRP A 139 -1.78 2.33 -17.55
CA TRP A 139 -1.08 3.14 -18.57
C TRP A 139 -0.35 4.34 -17.94
N ARG A 140 -0.84 4.84 -16.79
CA ARG A 140 -0.24 5.94 -16.04
C ARG A 140 1.18 5.61 -15.56
N GLN A 141 1.51 4.33 -15.34
CA GLN A 141 2.86 3.94 -14.90
C GLN A 141 3.92 4.34 -15.92
N PHE A 142 3.69 4.02 -17.21
CA PHE A 142 4.63 4.40 -18.25
C PHE A 142 4.71 5.92 -18.38
N TYR A 143 3.54 6.57 -18.44
CA TYR A 143 3.45 8.01 -18.57
C TYR A 143 4.22 8.74 -17.45
N CYS A 144 3.95 8.37 -16.20
CA CYS A 144 4.54 9.01 -15.05
C CYS A 144 6.01 8.67 -14.87
N ASN A 145 6.46 7.46 -15.20
CA ASN A 145 7.89 7.16 -15.15
C ASN A 145 8.69 8.12 -16.06
N GLU A 146 8.22 8.34 -17.29
CA GLU A 146 8.85 9.27 -18.22
C GLU A 146 8.74 10.72 -17.76
N TRP A 147 7.56 11.13 -17.27
CA TRP A 147 7.33 12.49 -16.77
C TRP A 147 8.20 12.80 -15.54
N LEU A 148 8.27 11.88 -14.58
CA LEU A 148 9.08 12.02 -13.37
C LEU A 148 10.57 12.17 -13.71
N LEU A 149 11.08 11.42 -14.69
CA LEU A 149 12.47 11.57 -15.15
C LEU A 149 12.78 12.98 -15.68
N ASP A 150 11.83 13.62 -16.36
CA ASP A 150 12.00 14.96 -16.93
C ASP A 150 11.55 16.11 -16.01
N LEU A 151 11.08 15.80 -14.79
CA LEU A 151 10.57 16.79 -13.84
C LEU A 151 11.72 17.63 -13.25
N GLN A 152 11.69 18.93 -13.51
CA GLN A 152 12.68 19.90 -13.02
C GLN A 152 12.16 20.77 -11.87
N TRP A 153 10.86 21.05 -11.84
CA TRP A 153 10.24 21.99 -10.91
C TRP A 153 8.86 21.53 -10.48
N VAL A 154 8.47 21.83 -9.24
CA VAL A 154 7.09 21.67 -8.75
C VAL A 154 6.48 23.05 -8.51
N ASP A 155 5.44 23.40 -9.29
CA ASP A 155 4.74 24.69 -9.21
C ASP A 155 3.73 24.71 -8.04
N ASN A 156 3.53 25.89 -7.46
CA ASN A 156 2.53 26.18 -6.43
C ASN A 156 1.09 26.21 -7.02
N ALA A 157 0.96 26.47 -8.33
CA ALA A 157 -0.33 26.49 -9.03
C ALA A 157 -0.80 25.14 -9.58
N GLY A 158 0.02 24.07 -9.48
CA GLY A 158 -0.23 22.75 -10.07
C GLY A 158 -1.38 21.92 -9.46
N THR A 159 -2.28 22.54 -8.70
CA THR A 159 -3.47 21.87 -8.13
C THR A 159 -4.77 22.18 -8.86
N LYS A 160 -4.70 22.97 -9.92
CA LYS A 160 -5.83 23.09 -10.80
C LYS A 160 -5.76 21.94 -11.78
N ASN A 161 -6.79 21.11 -11.78
CA ASN A 161 -7.10 20.27 -12.92
C ASN A 161 -7.08 21.15 -14.21
N LEU A 162 -6.91 20.54 -15.38
CA LEU A 162 -6.92 21.24 -16.67
C LEU A 162 -8.20 22.08 -16.87
N ASP A 163 -9.29 21.71 -16.21
CA ASP A 163 -10.57 22.44 -16.15
C ASP A 163 -10.61 23.62 -15.15
N GLY A 164 -9.51 23.92 -14.47
CA GLY A 164 -9.40 25.01 -13.50
C GLY A 164 -9.98 24.69 -12.11
N SER A 165 -10.56 23.49 -11.92
CA SER A 165 -11.16 23.08 -10.65
C SER A 165 -10.09 22.78 -9.59
N LEU A 166 -10.42 23.14 -8.35
CA LEU A 166 -9.61 22.88 -7.17
C LEU A 166 -10.14 21.63 -6.46
N ALA A 167 -9.68 20.44 -6.86
CA ALA A 167 -9.65 19.19 -6.07
C ALA A 167 -9.59 17.93 -6.94
N TRP A 168 -9.17 16.82 -6.33
CA TRP A 168 -9.27 15.42 -6.80
C TRP A 168 -10.71 14.92 -6.95
N LEU A 169 -11.62 15.69 -7.55
CA LEU A 169 -13.02 15.30 -7.73
C LEU A 169 -13.14 14.24 -8.83
N ALA A 170 -14.07 13.31 -8.66
CA ALA A 170 -14.37 12.34 -9.71
C ALA A 170 -14.97 13.06 -10.93
N GLY A 171 -14.42 12.81 -12.12
CA GLY A 171 -14.88 13.45 -13.37
C GLY A 171 -14.17 14.75 -13.76
N THR A 172 -13.17 15.20 -12.99
CA THR A 172 -12.33 16.36 -13.36
C THR A 172 -11.14 15.96 -14.23
N GLU A 173 -10.71 16.85 -15.12
CA GLU A 173 -9.60 16.59 -16.03
C GLU A 173 -8.25 16.84 -15.34
N ARG A 174 -7.59 15.78 -14.89
CA ARG A 174 -6.36 15.90 -14.09
C ARG A 174 -5.15 16.28 -14.95
N ASP A 175 -4.33 17.19 -14.43
CA ASP A 175 -3.03 17.50 -15.04
C ASP A 175 -1.97 16.42 -14.75
N SER A 176 -0.78 16.57 -15.33
CA SER A 176 0.29 15.57 -15.17
C SER A 176 0.80 15.44 -13.73
N PHE A 177 0.82 16.53 -12.98
CA PHE A 177 1.28 16.52 -11.60
C PHE A 177 0.33 15.68 -10.74
N VAL A 178 -0.97 15.98 -10.80
CA VAL A 178 -2.02 15.25 -10.08
C VAL A 178 -2.07 13.78 -10.51
N ILE A 179 -1.84 13.47 -11.80
CA ILE A 179 -1.78 12.07 -12.26
C ILE A 179 -0.58 11.32 -11.67
N CYS A 180 0.58 11.99 -11.55
CA CYS A 180 1.85 11.34 -11.24
C CYS A 180 2.29 11.43 -9.77
N GLU A 181 1.68 12.30 -8.98
CA GLU A 181 1.86 12.40 -7.52
C GLU A 181 1.54 11.06 -6.84
N ASP A 182 0.32 10.52 -7.02
CA ASP A 182 -0.08 9.20 -6.52
C ASP A 182 0.82 8.08 -7.08
N MET A 183 1.29 8.24 -8.32
CA MET A 183 2.07 7.22 -9.01
C MET A 183 3.49 7.11 -8.45
N MET A 184 4.07 8.20 -7.93
CA MET A 184 5.42 8.15 -7.36
C MET A 184 5.46 7.23 -6.14
N LEU A 185 4.48 7.32 -5.25
CA LEU A 185 4.33 6.40 -4.12
C LEU A 185 4.07 4.97 -4.61
N ARG A 186 3.17 4.79 -5.59
CA ARG A 186 2.91 3.47 -6.19
C ARG A 186 4.17 2.84 -6.78
N LEU A 187 5.01 3.61 -7.46
CA LEU A 187 6.28 3.12 -8.02
C LEU A 187 7.23 2.63 -6.93
N SER A 188 7.28 3.32 -5.77
CA SER A 188 8.07 2.86 -4.63
C SER A 188 7.55 1.53 -4.06
N LEU A 189 6.23 1.39 -3.89
CA LEU A 189 5.62 0.14 -3.43
C LEU A 189 5.79 -1.00 -4.44
N MET A 190 5.71 -0.70 -5.75
CA MET A 190 6.01 -1.66 -6.81
C MET A 190 7.49 -2.10 -6.81
N GLY A 191 8.38 -1.25 -6.31
CA GLY A 191 9.80 -1.55 -6.16
C GLY A 191 10.08 -2.68 -5.16
N LEU A 192 9.16 -2.96 -4.24
CA LEU A 192 9.29 -4.04 -3.26
C LEU A 192 9.30 -5.43 -3.90
N PHE A 193 8.61 -5.62 -5.02
CA PHE A 193 8.40 -6.96 -5.61
C PHE A 193 9.62 -7.52 -6.35
N SER A 194 10.55 -6.67 -6.82
CA SER A 194 11.75 -7.14 -7.52
C SER A 194 12.80 -6.03 -7.67
N SER A 195 14.07 -6.43 -7.76
CA SER A 195 15.19 -5.52 -8.07
C SER A 195 14.97 -4.75 -9.38
N LYS A 196 14.43 -5.40 -10.41
CA LYS A 196 14.10 -4.76 -11.70
C LYS A 196 13.12 -3.60 -11.55
N ARG A 197 12.09 -3.76 -10.71
CA ARG A 197 11.11 -2.68 -10.44
C ARG A 197 11.68 -1.61 -9.52
N SER A 198 12.44 -2.00 -8.49
CA SER A 198 13.16 -1.06 -7.62
C SER A 198 14.05 -0.12 -8.43
N LYS A 199 14.73 -0.64 -9.46
CA LYS A 199 15.58 0.14 -10.36
C LYS A 199 14.84 1.25 -11.11
N ILE A 200 13.54 1.12 -11.37
CA ILE A 200 12.74 2.19 -12.01
C ILE A 200 12.70 3.41 -11.09
N PHE A 201 12.31 3.22 -9.83
CA PHE A 201 12.28 4.28 -8.83
C PHE A 201 13.70 4.83 -8.56
N GLN A 202 14.70 3.94 -8.42
CA GLN A 202 16.10 4.33 -8.27
C GLN A 202 16.56 5.26 -9.39
N ASN A 203 16.24 4.94 -10.66
CA ASN A 203 16.65 5.75 -11.80
C ASN A 203 16.05 7.17 -11.76
N ILE A 204 14.79 7.31 -11.32
CA ILE A 204 14.14 8.61 -11.11
C ILE A 204 14.92 9.42 -10.08
N ILE A 205 15.18 8.84 -8.90
CA ILE A 205 15.91 9.51 -7.82
C ILE A 205 17.35 9.84 -8.23
N GLU A 206 18.07 8.93 -8.89
CA GLU A 206 19.44 9.19 -9.35
C GLU A 206 19.51 10.28 -10.42
N ASN A 207 18.50 10.36 -11.30
CA ASN A 207 18.40 11.43 -12.29
C ASN A 207 18.11 12.78 -11.63
N TRP A 208 17.22 12.81 -10.65
CA TRP A 208 16.93 13.98 -9.81
C TRP A 208 18.15 14.48 -9.04
N ILE A 209 18.91 13.58 -8.43
CA ILE A 209 20.18 13.92 -7.75
C ILE A 209 21.17 14.54 -8.75
N ARG A 210 21.31 13.94 -9.95
CA ARG A 210 22.26 14.41 -10.98
C ARG A 210 21.92 15.80 -11.49
N ASN A 211 20.63 16.08 -11.67
CA ASN A 211 20.13 17.34 -12.21
C ASN A 211 19.77 18.36 -11.13
N ASP A 212 20.00 18.04 -9.85
CA ASP A 212 19.56 18.85 -8.71
C ASP A 212 18.06 19.21 -8.80
N ALA A 213 17.22 18.22 -9.07
CA ALA A 213 15.78 18.36 -9.33
C ALA A 213 14.92 17.40 -8.47
N PRO A 214 13.59 17.57 -8.39
CA PRO A 214 12.89 18.79 -8.75
C PRO A 214 13.13 19.85 -7.69
N LYS A 215 13.07 21.12 -8.08
CA LYS A 215 13.16 22.27 -7.18
C LYS A 215 11.77 22.83 -6.91
N LYS A 216 11.60 23.48 -5.77
CA LYS A 216 10.39 24.27 -5.49
C LYS A 216 10.31 25.42 -6.49
N ASN A 217 9.24 25.47 -7.28
CA ASN A 217 8.90 26.66 -8.05
C ASN A 217 8.02 27.57 -7.16
N SER A 218 8.53 28.78 -6.93
CA SER A 218 7.87 29.80 -6.11
C SER A 218 8.25 31.17 -6.65
N THR A 219 7.32 31.79 -7.39
CA THR A 219 7.38 33.21 -7.76
C THR A 219 7.16 34.14 -6.57
N ASN A 220 6.53 33.62 -5.51
CA ASN A 220 6.30 34.33 -4.25
C ASN A 220 7.07 33.63 -3.12
N LYS A 221 8.23 34.19 -2.76
CA LYS A 221 9.13 33.69 -1.72
C LYS A 221 8.44 33.48 -0.37
N ASP A 222 7.26 34.07 -0.14
CA ASP A 222 6.55 34.07 1.15
C ASP A 222 5.47 32.98 1.27
N HIS A 223 5.30 32.12 0.25
CA HIS A 223 4.32 31.01 0.30
C HIS A 223 4.97 29.63 0.36
N VAL A 224 4.40 28.78 1.22
CA VAL A 224 4.68 27.35 1.29
C VAL A 224 3.97 26.67 0.12
N ASN A 225 4.75 25.96 -0.70
CA ASN A 225 4.21 25.11 -1.76
C ASN A 225 3.94 23.74 -1.13
N ILE A 226 2.71 23.52 -0.65
CA ILE A 226 2.33 22.28 0.05
C ILE A 226 2.52 21.05 -0.84
N GLN A 227 2.30 21.19 -2.14
CA GLN A 227 2.42 20.13 -3.13
C GLN A 227 3.88 19.69 -3.26
N TYR A 228 4.80 20.66 -3.27
CA TYR A 228 6.23 20.36 -3.24
C TYR A 228 6.62 19.59 -1.97
N VAL A 229 6.13 20.00 -0.80
CA VAL A 229 6.41 19.28 0.46
C VAL A 229 5.86 17.86 0.40
N PHE A 230 4.60 17.69 -0.03
CA PHE A 230 3.97 16.38 -0.16
C PHE A 230 4.76 15.46 -1.11
N PHE A 231 5.08 15.98 -2.29
CA PHE A 231 5.78 15.24 -3.33
C PHE A 231 7.20 14.84 -2.93
N ILE A 232 7.98 15.75 -2.36
CA ILE A 232 9.32 15.42 -1.86
C ILE A 232 9.25 14.47 -0.66
N ASN A 233 8.27 14.63 0.23
CA ASN A 233 8.09 13.73 1.38
C ASN A 233 7.84 12.29 0.92
N GLY A 234 7.02 12.08 -0.10
CA GLY A 234 6.80 10.75 -0.68
C GLY A 234 8.06 10.19 -1.37
N ALA A 235 8.89 11.06 -1.98
CA ALA A 235 10.16 10.62 -2.57
C ALA A 235 11.15 10.16 -1.49
N PHE A 236 11.24 10.90 -0.37
CA PHE A 236 12.03 10.49 0.79
C PHE A 236 11.54 9.15 1.34
N ASN A 237 10.23 9.00 1.53
CA ASN A 237 9.62 7.75 1.95
C ASN A 237 9.99 6.56 1.05
N GLY A 238 9.88 6.75 -0.27
CA GLY A 238 10.20 5.69 -1.22
C GLY A 238 11.68 5.29 -1.20
N VAL A 239 12.59 6.23 -0.94
CA VAL A 239 14.01 5.91 -0.73
C VAL A 239 14.21 5.16 0.58
N GLU A 240 13.60 5.60 1.69
CA GLU A 240 13.66 4.89 2.98
C GLU A 240 13.18 3.45 2.88
N LEU A 241 12.16 3.21 2.06
CA LEU A 241 11.59 1.90 1.84
C LEU A 241 12.47 1.00 0.94
N LEU A 242 13.20 1.57 -0.03
CA LEU A 242 13.83 0.80 -1.11
C LEU A 242 15.36 0.85 -1.15
N HIS A 243 16.01 1.77 -0.45
CA HIS A 243 17.43 2.06 -0.69
C HIS A 243 18.37 0.87 -0.47
N GLN A 244 17.98 -0.11 0.34
CA GLN A 244 18.75 -1.34 0.54
C GLN A 244 18.79 -2.24 -0.70
N ASN A 245 17.83 -2.09 -1.62
CA ASN A 245 17.87 -2.70 -2.95
C ASN A 245 18.61 -1.83 -3.98
N PHE A 246 19.01 -0.60 -3.61
CA PHE A 246 19.81 0.24 -4.51
C PHE A 246 21.27 -0.19 -4.39
N ASN A 247 21.92 -0.37 -5.54
CA ASN A 247 23.37 -0.59 -5.59
C ASN A 247 24.11 0.75 -5.40
N TRP A 248 23.86 1.42 -4.28
CA TRP A 248 24.50 2.69 -3.93
C TRP A 248 25.79 2.45 -3.18
N ASP A 249 26.87 3.02 -3.70
CA ASP A 249 28.12 3.18 -2.97
C ASP A 249 28.04 4.38 -2.01
N GLU A 250 29.07 4.55 -1.19
CA GLU A 250 29.15 5.66 -0.23
C GLU A 250 29.03 7.05 -0.91
N ASN A 251 29.56 7.19 -2.14
CA ASN A 251 29.49 8.45 -2.89
C ASN A 251 28.05 8.77 -3.32
N LYS A 252 27.28 7.78 -3.78
CA LYS A 252 25.86 7.94 -4.11
C LYS A 252 25.04 8.28 -2.86
N TYR A 253 25.30 7.64 -1.73
CA TYR A 253 24.68 8.02 -0.45
C TYR A 253 24.99 9.47 -0.05
N LYS A 254 26.24 9.92 -0.19
CA LYS A 254 26.64 11.31 0.07
C LYS A 254 25.93 12.30 -0.86
N LYS A 255 25.80 11.98 -2.15
CA LYS A 255 25.07 12.81 -3.12
C LYS A 255 23.58 12.88 -2.80
N TYR A 256 22.96 11.75 -2.44
CA TYR A 256 21.57 11.73 -1.97
C TYR A 256 21.39 12.56 -0.70
N ALA A 257 22.26 12.42 0.29
CA ALA A 257 22.21 13.22 1.52
C ALA A 257 22.30 14.73 1.25
N LYS A 258 23.20 15.14 0.34
CA LYS A 258 23.30 16.54 -0.11
C LYS A 258 22.02 17.02 -0.80
N TRP A 259 21.48 16.21 -1.71
CA TRP A 259 20.23 16.51 -2.41
C TRP A 259 19.05 16.63 -1.43
N MET A 260 18.87 15.65 -0.55
CA MET A 260 17.83 15.63 0.48
C MET A 260 17.90 16.90 1.35
N LYS A 261 19.10 17.26 1.81
CA LYS A 261 19.33 18.49 2.59
C LYS A 261 18.88 19.74 1.83
N SER A 262 19.23 19.86 0.54
CA SER A 262 18.77 20.97 -0.29
C SER A 262 17.25 21.01 -0.39
N ARG A 263 16.59 19.89 -0.76
CA ARG A 263 15.13 19.84 -0.88
C ARG A 263 14.40 20.18 0.43
N THR A 264 14.92 19.72 1.57
CA THR A 264 14.36 20.05 2.89
C THR A 264 14.47 21.53 3.23
N LEU A 265 15.57 22.20 2.87
CA LEU A 265 15.72 23.65 3.07
C LEU A 265 14.70 24.48 2.28
N GLU A 266 14.12 23.90 1.24
CA GLU A 266 13.19 24.58 0.32
C GLU A 266 11.74 24.51 0.80
N PHE A 267 11.43 23.70 1.82
CA PHE A 267 10.09 23.65 2.43
C PHE A 267 9.70 25.00 3.06
N TYR A 268 10.67 25.69 3.65
CA TYR A 268 10.50 26.98 4.33
C TYR A 268 10.44 28.15 3.31
N PRO A 269 9.58 29.16 3.52
CA PRO A 269 9.55 29.92 4.77
C PRO A 269 8.12 30.08 5.30
N ILE A 270 7.67 29.15 6.13
CA ILE A 270 6.33 29.24 6.74
C ILE A 270 6.18 30.57 7.51
N GLU A 271 7.27 31.18 7.99
CA GLU A 271 7.26 32.27 8.96
C GLU A 271 7.59 33.67 8.41
N LYS A 272 8.11 33.78 7.18
CA LYS A 272 8.54 35.09 6.64
C LYS A 272 7.38 36.08 6.47
N GLY A 273 6.14 35.59 6.41
CA GLY A 273 4.95 36.43 6.25
C GLY A 273 4.32 36.98 7.54
N TYR A 274 4.57 36.40 8.74
CA TYR A 274 3.76 36.74 9.93
C TYR A 274 4.53 36.68 11.26
N LYS A 275 5.14 37.80 11.70
CA LYS A 275 5.69 37.99 13.06
C LYS A 275 4.68 37.75 14.20
N SER A 276 3.39 37.58 13.89
CA SER A 276 2.27 37.36 14.83
C SER A 276 1.50 36.05 14.60
N SER A 277 2.05 35.06 13.89
CA SER A 277 1.34 33.84 13.47
C SER A 277 0.62 33.10 14.61
N ILE A 278 1.20 33.02 15.82
CA ILE A 278 0.52 32.39 16.96
C ILE A 278 -0.73 33.15 17.40
N LYS A 279 -0.72 34.48 17.38
CA LYS A 279 -1.92 35.26 17.70
C LYS A 279 -3.05 34.87 16.75
N LYS A 280 -2.73 34.59 15.48
CA LYS A 280 -3.70 34.06 14.51
C LYS A 280 -4.13 32.63 14.87
N CYS A 281 -3.18 31.76 15.20
CA CYS A 281 -3.47 30.36 15.56
C CYS A 281 -4.34 30.20 16.81
N LEU A 282 -4.22 31.13 17.78
CA LEU A 282 -5.04 31.16 18.98
C LEU A 282 -6.33 32.00 18.83
N SER A 283 -6.49 32.71 17.71
CA SER A 283 -7.66 33.57 17.49
C SER A 283 -8.84 32.81 16.89
N VAL A 284 -10.04 33.31 17.18
CA VAL A 284 -11.26 32.85 16.49
C VAL A 284 -11.18 33.26 15.02
N ILE A 285 -11.29 32.30 14.11
CA ILE A 285 -11.32 32.54 12.67
C ILE A 285 -12.70 33.12 12.30
N ARG A 286 -12.75 34.40 11.92
CA ARG A 286 -13.98 35.09 11.49
C ARG A 286 -14.05 35.21 9.96
N LYS A 287 -12.88 35.25 9.31
CA LYS A 287 -12.73 35.31 7.86
C LYS A 287 -11.49 34.54 7.41
N VAL A 288 -11.42 34.23 6.12
CA VAL A 288 -10.32 33.46 5.50
C VAL A 288 -8.93 34.02 5.81
N SER A 289 -8.78 35.36 5.88
CA SER A 289 -7.50 36.03 6.16
C SER A 289 -6.98 35.84 7.58
N ASP A 290 -7.83 35.37 8.50
CA ASP A 290 -7.46 35.14 9.90
C ASP A 290 -6.70 33.82 10.06
N ARG A 291 -6.77 32.93 9.05
CA ARG A 291 -6.03 31.66 9.03
C ARG A 291 -4.52 31.89 8.92
N SER A 292 -3.77 30.93 9.44
CA SER A 292 -2.30 30.90 9.37
C SER A 292 -1.85 29.55 8.80
N ASN A 293 -0.84 29.56 7.94
CA ASN A 293 -0.27 28.33 7.38
C ASN A 293 0.46 27.50 8.46
N GLU A 294 0.91 28.16 9.51
CA GLU A 294 1.65 27.66 10.67
C GLU A 294 0.82 26.75 11.60
N CYS A 295 -0.52 26.78 11.50
CA CYS A 295 -1.42 26.01 12.35
C CYS A 295 -2.54 25.28 11.60
N GLN A 296 -2.28 24.96 10.34
CA GLN A 296 -3.11 24.10 9.51
C GLN A 296 -2.27 22.93 8.96
N ASN A 297 -2.92 22.04 8.22
CA ASN A 297 -2.35 20.83 7.62
C ASN A 297 -0.96 20.99 6.97
N GLN A 298 -0.67 22.13 6.36
CA GLN A 298 0.63 22.46 5.76
C GLN A 298 1.80 22.38 6.74
N ALA A 299 1.63 22.92 7.96
CA ALA A 299 2.68 22.96 8.96
C ALA A 299 3.05 21.56 9.44
N THR A 300 2.05 20.73 9.73
CA THR A 300 2.29 19.37 10.21
C THR A 300 2.91 18.46 9.14
N LEU A 301 2.47 18.57 7.87
CA LEU A 301 3.13 17.86 6.76
C LEU A 301 4.59 18.30 6.59
N THR A 302 4.86 19.60 6.72
CA THR A 302 6.24 20.13 6.66
C THR A 302 7.07 19.65 7.84
N ALA A 303 6.50 19.60 9.05
CA ALA A 303 7.15 19.05 10.23
C ALA A 303 7.50 17.57 10.02
N GLN A 304 6.57 16.77 9.51
CA GLN A 304 6.79 15.35 9.19
C GLN A 304 7.94 15.17 8.20
N ALA A 305 7.89 15.87 7.06
CA ALA A 305 8.91 15.76 6.00
C ALA A 305 10.31 16.23 6.48
N THR A 306 10.34 17.27 7.32
CA THR A 306 11.58 17.79 7.91
C THR A 306 12.15 16.84 8.95
N LEU A 307 11.29 16.24 9.80
CA LEU A 307 11.73 15.26 10.80
C LEU A 307 12.33 14.03 10.13
N ARG A 308 11.67 13.54 9.08
CA ARG A 308 12.15 12.44 8.25
C ARG A 308 13.57 12.69 7.72
N ALA A 309 13.80 13.85 7.11
CA ALA A 309 15.12 14.26 6.66
C ALA A 309 16.12 14.41 7.81
N GLY A 310 15.70 14.97 8.96
CA GLY A 310 16.52 15.11 10.15
C GLY A 310 17.00 13.76 10.71
N ILE A 311 16.12 12.74 10.73
CA ILE A 311 16.45 11.38 11.14
C ILE A 311 17.46 10.76 10.17
N TRP A 312 17.19 10.79 8.87
CA TRP A 312 18.08 10.23 7.85
C TRP A 312 19.47 10.86 7.86
N LEU A 313 19.52 12.19 7.90
CA LEU A 313 20.76 12.98 7.87
C LEU A 313 21.46 13.04 9.23
N LYS A 314 20.81 12.57 10.31
CA LYS A 314 21.24 12.75 11.71
C LYS A 314 21.50 14.22 12.06
N ASP A 315 20.74 15.13 11.42
CA ASP A 315 20.90 16.58 11.50
C ASP A 315 20.01 17.15 12.62
N LYS A 316 20.67 17.62 13.69
CA LYS A 316 20.00 18.17 14.89
C LYS A 316 19.17 19.41 14.54
N GLU A 317 19.65 20.25 13.62
CA GLU A 317 18.95 21.47 13.28
C GLU A 317 17.60 21.16 12.64
N PHE A 318 17.54 20.17 11.74
CA PHE A 318 16.29 19.71 11.15
C PHE A 318 15.35 19.04 12.15
N ILE A 319 15.86 18.21 13.07
CA ILE A 319 15.00 17.58 14.09
C ILE A 319 14.37 18.63 15.01
N ASP A 320 15.19 19.56 15.52
CA ASP A 320 14.69 20.66 16.36
C ASP A 320 13.66 21.51 15.61
N GLN A 321 13.96 21.84 14.36
CA GLN A 321 13.11 22.65 13.49
C GLN A 321 11.77 21.98 13.20
N ALA A 322 11.79 20.67 12.94
CA ALA A 322 10.59 19.88 12.75
C ALA A 322 9.69 19.90 13.99
N PHE A 323 10.28 19.73 15.19
CA PHE A 323 9.55 19.85 16.44
C PHE A 323 8.95 21.23 16.66
N LEU A 324 9.70 22.30 16.40
CA LEU A 324 9.18 23.67 16.55
C LEU A 324 8.03 23.96 15.58
N THR A 325 8.11 23.42 14.36
CA THR A 325 7.02 23.49 13.37
C THR A 325 5.78 22.72 13.86
N PHE A 326 5.98 21.51 14.39
CA PHE A 326 4.91 20.70 14.98
C PHE A 326 4.27 21.37 16.20
N HIS A 327 5.08 21.89 17.12
CA HIS A 327 4.60 22.59 18.31
C HIS A 327 3.77 23.82 17.92
N LYS A 328 4.16 24.56 16.87
CA LYS A 328 3.33 25.64 16.30
C LYS A 328 1.99 25.13 15.79
N TYR A 329 1.99 24.04 15.03
CA TYR A 329 0.77 23.41 14.54
C TYR A 329 -0.17 23.05 15.70
N MET A 330 0.37 22.45 16.76
CA MET A 330 -0.37 22.02 17.94
C MET A 330 -1.02 23.18 18.71
N THR A 331 -0.51 24.41 18.59
CA THR A 331 -1.23 25.59 19.14
C THR A 331 -2.58 25.86 18.47
N GLY A 332 -2.82 25.26 17.29
CA GLY A 332 -4.09 25.34 16.57
C GLY A 332 -5.09 24.23 16.90
N ILE A 333 -4.79 23.30 17.82
CA ILE A 333 -5.68 22.19 18.17
C ILE A 333 -6.52 22.58 19.38
N ARG A 334 -7.84 22.63 19.24
CA ARG A 334 -8.75 22.91 20.37
C ARG A 334 -8.77 21.74 21.36
N ASN A 335 -9.28 21.99 22.56
CA ASN A 335 -9.42 20.95 23.59
C ASN A 335 -10.42 19.84 23.20
N ASP A 336 -11.33 20.11 22.26
CA ASP A 336 -12.19 19.08 21.67
C ASP A 336 -11.48 18.22 20.61
N GLY A 337 -10.24 18.55 20.23
CA GLY A 337 -9.45 17.88 19.20
C GLY A 337 -9.62 18.46 17.78
N SER A 338 -10.53 19.40 17.54
CA SER A 338 -10.67 20.04 16.23
C SER A 338 -9.54 21.05 15.96
N ASN A 339 -9.09 21.14 14.71
CA ASN A 339 -8.12 22.16 14.29
C ASN A 339 -8.80 23.50 14.00
N ILE A 340 -8.22 24.60 14.47
CA ILE A 340 -8.77 25.96 14.34
C ILE A 340 -8.88 26.42 12.89
N SER A 341 -7.81 26.25 12.12
CA SER A 341 -7.74 26.72 10.74
C SER A 341 -8.42 25.76 9.76
N ASP A 342 -8.20 24.46 9.91
CA ASP A 342 -8.78 23.46 9.01
C ASP A 342 -10.28 23.22 9.25
N GLY A 343 -10.72 23.28 10.51
CA GLY A 343 -12.13 23.24 10.88
C GLY A 343 -12.94 24.43 10.35
N SER A 344 -12.28 25.52 9.94
CA SER A 344 -12.94 26.71 9.41
C SER A 344 -13.34 26.61 7.93
N ARG A 345 -12.93 25.55 7.21
CA ARG A 345 -13.06 25.40 5.75
C ARG A 345 -14.45 24.99 5.25
N SER A 346 -15.49 25.58 5.84
CA SER A 346 -16.90 25.44 5.43
C SER A 346 -17.29 23.99 5.13
N CYS A 347 -17.75 23.65 3.92
CA CYS A 347 -18.26 22.31 3.61
C CYS A 347 -17.19 21.23 3.37
N VAL A 348 -15.90 21.57 3.40
CA VAL A 348 -14.81 20.58 3.30
C VAL A 348 -14.01 20.47 4.61
N ALA A 349 -14.44 21.15 5.66
CA ALA A 349 -13.74 21.24 6.93
C ALA A 349 -13.46 19.87 7.55
N ALA A 350 -14.43 18.95 7.51
CA ALA A 350 -14.24 17.60 8.06
C ALA A 350 -13.05 16.88 7.41
N ASN A 351 -12.95 16.89 6.07
CA ASN A 351 -11.85 16.23 5.35
C ASN A 351 -10.50 16.87 5.66
N TYR A 352 -10.43 18.20 5.68
CA TYR A 352 -9.18 18.89 5.99
C TYR A 352 -8.73 18.66 7.43
N ASN A 353 -9.68 18.55 8.39
CA ASN A 353 -9.36 18.20 9.77
C ASN A 353 -8.81 16.78 9.88
N ILE A 354 -9.44 15.81 9.20
CA ILE A 354 -8.97 14.42 9.13
C ILE A 354 -7.57 14.35 8.50
N TRP A 355 -7.33 15.03 7.37
CA TRP A 355 -6.02 15.08 6.72
C TRP A 355 -4.95 15.70 7.61
N ALA A 356 -5.26 16.80 8.30
CA ALA A 356 -4.31 17.43 9.20
C ALA A 356 -3.91 16.49 10.35
N SER A 357 -4.88 15.76 10.93
CA SER A 357 -4.63 14.79 11.98
C SER A 357 -3.78 13.60 11.52
N ALA A 358 -3.96 13.12 10.29
CA ALA A 358 -3.14 12.04 9.73
C ALA A 358 -1.66 12.45 9.61
N TYR A 359 -1.38 13.64 9.06
CA TYR A 359 -0.01 14.16 9.00
C TYR A 359 0.60 14.41 10.39
N MET A 360 -0.22 14.86 11.34
CA MET A 360 0.19 15.05 12.73
C MET A 360 0.56 13.73 13.41
N GLU A 361 -0.25 12.69 13.25
CA GLU A 361 0.08 11.37 13.75
C GLU A 361 1.37 10.83 13.12
N ASN A 362 1.54 11.00 11.80
CA ASN A 362 2.74 10.59 11.11
C ASN A 362 4.00 11.23 11.73
N PHE A 363 3.91 12.51 12.09
CA PHE A 363 4.96 13.18 12.85
C PHE A 363 5.16 12.54 14.23
N VAL A 364 4.08 12.32 15.00
CA VAL A 364 4.14 11.72 16.35
C VAL A 364 4.79 10.33 16.31
N TYR A 365 4.46 9.53 15.29
CA TYR A 365 5.05 8.22 15.08
C TYR A 365 6.54 8.32 14.75
N LEU A 366 6.93 9.15 13.77
CA LEU A 366 8.36 9.36 13.45
C LEU A 366 9.15 9.84 14.68
N TRP A 367 8.56 10.72 15.49
CA TRP A 367 9.17 11.17 16.73
C TRP A 367 9.36 10.03 17.72
N SER A 368 8.37 9.14 17.85
CA SER A 368 8.44 7.98 18.75
C SER A 368 9.58 7.01 18.45
N LEU A 369 10.16 7.08 17.25
CA LEU A 369 11.34 6.29 16.91
C LEU A 369 12.63 6.86 17.52
N ILE A 370 12.72 8.19 17.67
CA ILE A 370 13.92 8.86 18.22
C ILE A 370 13.75 9.27 19.69
N GLY A 371 12.54 9.39 20.21
CA GLY A 371 12.26 9.87 21.55
C GLY A 371 10.95 9.33 22.10
N SER A 372 10.51 9.86 23.24
CA SER A 372 9.23 9.46 23.82
C SER A 372 8.05 9.88 22.93
N PRO A 373 7.02 9.03 22.76
CA PRO A 373 5.83 9.37 21.98
C PRO A 373 5.16 10.67 22.46
N LEU A 374 4.70 11.51 21.54
CA LEU A 374 4.14 12.83 21.82
C LEU A 374 2.61 12.87 21.89
N TRP A 375 1.96 11.72 22.08
CA TRP A 375 0.49 11.59 22.04
C TRP A 375 -0.26 12.52 23.00
N GLU A 376 0.34 12.83 24.15
CA GLU A 376 -0.21 13.72 25.20
C GLU A 376 0.49 15.08 25.24
N HIS A 377 1.30 15.41 24.22
CA HIS A 377 1.96 16.71 24.15
C HIS A 377 0.94 17.84 23.99
N ARG A 378 1.08 18.90 24.80
CA ARG A 378 0.30 20.15 24.69
C ARG A 378 1.21 21.31 24.35
N SER A 379 0.79 22.12 23.38
CA SER A 379 1.47 23.36 23.03
C SER A 379 0.66 24.55 23.53
N LEU A 380 1.20 25.29 24.50
CA LEU A 380 0.55 26.46 25.12
C LEU A 380 -0.84 26.16 25.74
N GLY A 381 -1.00 24.98 26.34
CA GLY A 381 -2.25 24.58 27.03
C GLY A 381 -3.39 24.18 26.09
N MET A 382 -3.12 24.07 24.78
CA MET A 382 -4.07 23.62 23.77
C MET A 382 -4.23 22.09 23.77
N GLY A 383 -5.02 21.57 22.83
CA GLY A 383 -5.29 20.14 22.69
C GLY A 383 -4.06 19.28 22.37
N THR A 384 -4.24 17.97 22.47
CA THR A 384 -3.22 16.93 22.27
C THR A 384 -3.39 16.21 20.94
N PRO A 385 -2.35 15.52 20.44
CA PRO A 385 -2.50 14.64 19.29
C PRO A 385 -3.55 13.53 19.49
N SER A 386 -3.62 12.93 20.68
CA SER A 386 -4.65 11.95 21.04
C SER A 386 -6.07 12.50 20.90
N GLU A 387 -6.33 13.72 21.39
CA GLU A 387 -7.62 14.40 21.25
C GLU A 387 -7.94 14.66 19.77
N SER A 388 -6.96 15.11 18.98
CA SER A 388 -7.14 15.38 17.55
C SER A 388 -7.49 14.15 16.72
N VAL A 389 -6.83 13.01 16.99
CA VAL A 389 -7.17 11.73 16.36
C VAL A 389 -8.55 11.25 16.79
N LYS A 390 -8.89 11.29 18.09
CA LYS A 390 -10.23 10.91 18.59
C LYS A 390 -11.33 11.71 17.91
N TYR A 391 -11.15 13.03 17.81
CA TYR A 391 -12.10 13.90 17.13
C TYR A 391 -12.23 13.51 15.65
N SER A 392 -11.12 13.31 14.95
CA SER A 392 -11.13 12.90 13.54
C SER A 392 -11.80 11.54 13.31
N LEU A 393 -11.63 10.59 14.25
CA LEU A 393 -12.35 9.31 14.21
C LEU A 393 -13.87 9.50 14.35
N SER A 394 -14.33 10.41 15.21
CA SER A 394 -15.75 10.73 15.34
C SER A 394 -16.35 11.38 14.07
N LEU A 395 -15.54 12.11 13.30
CA LEU A 395 -15.98 12.67 12.02
C LEU A 395 -16.27 11.59 10.97
N PHE A 396 -15.66 10.40 11.05
CA PHE A 396 -16.03 9.29 10.16
C PHE A 396 -17.46 8.79 10.40
N GLU A 397 -17.92 8.88 11.64
CA GLU A 397 -19.29 8.51 12.02
C GLU A 397 -20.27 9.63 11.65
N ASN A 398 -19.89 10.88 11.89
CA ASN A 398 -20.70 12.05 11.56
C ASN A 398 -19.84 13.26 11.17
N LEU A 399 -19.71 13.51 9.86
CA LEU A 399 -18.91 14.62 9.33
C LEU A 399 -19.44 15.99 9.80
N ASP A 400 -20.76 16.13 10.01
CA ASP A 400 -21.40 17.40 10.34
C ASP A 400 -21.04 17.91 11.75
N LEU A 401 -20.40 17.08 12.60
CA LEU A 401 -19.91 17.49 13.93
C LEU A 401 -18.90 18.66 13.88
N ILE A 402 -18.22 18.87 12.74
CA ILE A 402 -17.29 19.99 12.54
C ILE A 402 -18.01 21.35 12.36
N ASN A 403 -19.31 21.34 12.00
CA ASN A 403 -20.05 22.53 11.57
C ASN A 403 -19.96 23.73 12.53
N PRO A 404 -19.99 23.59 13.87
CA PRO A 404 -19.81 24.71 14.79
C PRO A 404 -18.54 25.53 14.53
N HIS A 405 -17.45 24.88 14.11
CA HIS A 405 -16.13 25.49 13.88
C HIS A 405 -15.95 26.10 12.48
N THR A 406 -16.91 25.90 11.59
CA THR A 406 -16.81 26.31 10.18
C THR A 406 -17.11 27.81 9.97
N LEU A 407 -16.65 28.40 8.87
CA LEU A 407 -16.99 29.78 8.48
C LEU A 407 -18.34 29.86 7.75
N GLU A 408 -19.18 30.84 8.08
CA GLU A 408 -20.49 31.04 7.42
C GLU A 408 -20.33 31.43 5.94
N ASN A 409 -19.38 32.29 5.60
CA ASN A 409 -19.17 32.82 4.25
C ASN A 409 -18.00 32.15 3.49
N GLY A 410 -17.96 30.81 3.47
CA GLY A 410 -16.98 30.07 2.66
C GLY A 410 -17.27 30.17 1.16
N LYS A 411 -16.22 30.15 0.32
CA LYS A 411 -16.37 30.17 -1.14
C LYS A 411 -17.34 29.09 -1.63
N ASN A 412 -18.26 29.51 -2.49
CA ASN A 412 -19.35 28.74 -3.09
C ASN A 412 -18.85 27.47 -3.78
N TYR A 413 -18.87 26.34 -3.05
CA TYR A 413 -19.26 25.10 -3.68
C TYR A 413 -20.78 25.19 -3.87
N ASN A 414 -21.29 24.88 -5.07
CA ASN A 414 -22.67 25.19 -5.48
C ASN A 414 -23.78 24.67 -4.52
N ASN A 415 -23.46 23.79 -3.57
CA ASN A 415 -24.38 23.19 -2.59
C ASN A 415 -23.97 23.44 -1.12
N CYS A 416 -23.06 24.39 -0.85
CA CYS A 416 -22.58 24.65 0.52
C CYS A 416 -23.44 25.69 1.22
N SER A 417 -24.27 25.26 2.18
CA SER A 417 -25.12 26.20 2.95
C SER A 417 -24.26 27.22 3.72
N PRO A 418 -24.58 28.53 3.65
CA PRO A 418 -23.93 29.55 4.46
C PRO A 418 -24.27 29.42 5.95
N ASN A 419 -25.47 28.90 6.28
CA ASN A 419 -25.88 28.62 7.64
C ASN A 419 -25.26 27.30 8.13
N LYS A 420 -24.48 27.37 9.22
CA LYS A 420 -23.80 26.21 9.84
C LYS A 420 -24.75 25.08 10.22
N ASN A 421 -25.97 25.39 10.67
CA ASN A 421 -26.95 24.39 11.11
C ASN A 421 -27.50 23.57 9.94
N ASN A 422 -27.57 24.19 8.75
CA ASN A 422 -28.08 23.56 7.54
C ASN A 422 -26.94 23.06 6.64
N ARG A 423 -25.70 23.07 7.13
CA ARG A 423 -24.51 22.73 6.35
C ARG A 423 -24.32 21.22 6.30
N LYS A 424 -24.18 20.69 5.08
CA LYS A 424 -23.74 19.32 4.85
C LYS A 424 -22.28 19.29 4.45
N GLN A 425 -21.48 18.57 5.24
CA GLN A 425 -20.09 18.32 4.90
C GLN A 425 -19.99 17.41 3.68
N ILE A 426 -19.10 17.76 2.76
CA ILE A 426 -18.82 16.96 1.57
C ILE A 426 -18.05 15.73 2.02
N LYS A 427 -18.64 14.54 1.88
CA LYS A 427 -17.88 13.29 1.99
C LYS A 427 -17.00 13.18 0.75
N MET A 428 -15.70 13.43 0.87
CA MET A 428 -14.77 12.92 -0.13
C MET A 428 -14.86 11.38 -0.07
N ARG A 429 -14.78 10.67 -1.21
CA ARG A 429 -14.89 9.20 -1.32
C ARG A 429 -14.23 8.50 -0.11
N GLU A 430 -14.65 7.27 0.21
CA GLU A 430 -14.07 6.39 1.26
C GLU A 430 -12.55 6.25 1.09
N ARG A 431 -11.84 7.29 1.52
CA ARG A 431 -10.39 7.52 1.35
C ARG A 431 -9.68 7.31 2.67
N TYR A 432 -10.42 7.06 3.74
CA TYR A 432 -9.91 7.07 5.09
C TYR A 432 -10.33 5.78 5.79
N THR A 433 -9.55 4.74 5.55
CA THR A 433 -9.65 3.51 6.33
C THR A 433 -9.01 3.73 7.70
N LYS A 434 -9.36 2.90 8.69
CA LYS A 434 -8.78 2.99 10.05
C LYS A 434 -7.25 2.93 10.03
N ILE A 435 -6.65 2.37 8.98
CA ILE A 435 -5.20 2.27 8.75
C ILE A 435 -4.46 3.61 8.80
N TYR A 436 -5.07 4.72 8.37
CA TYR A 436 -4.42 6.04 8.44
C TYR A 436 -4.03 6.40 9.87
N PHE A 437 -4.78 5.85 10.83
CA PHE A 437 -4.55 6.04 12.26
C PHE A 437 -3.89 4.83 12.95
N ALA A 438 -3.17 4.00 12.18
CA ALA A 438 -2.55 2.78 12.69
C ALA A 438 -1.59 3.04 13.87
N PRO A 439 -0.63 3.99 13.81
CA PRO A 439 0.18 4.36 14.97
C PRO A 439 -0.64 4.65 16.24
N TYR A 440 -1.72 5.42 16.14
CA TYR A 440 -2.61 5.71 17.27
C TYR A 440 -3.24 4.44 17.84
N PHE A 441 -3.75 3.56 16.97
CA PHE A 441 -4.35 2.30 17.42
C PHE A 441 -3.34 1.39 18.11
N PHE A 442 -2.10 1.35 17.63
CA PHE A 442 -1.05 0.50 18.20
C PHE A 442 -0.44 1.06 19.49
N GLN A 443 -0.26 2.38 19.57
CA GLN A 443 0.45 3.03 20.68
C GLN A 443 -0.49 3.54 21.79
N ILE A 444 -1.73 3.89 21.47
CA ILE A 444 -2.69 4.46 22.44
C ILE A 444 -3.81 3.50 22.76
N LYS A 445 -4.42 2.88 21.75
CA LYS A 445 -5.50 1.90 21.98
C LYS A 445 -4.97 0.51 22.31
N ASN A 446 -3.67 0.28 22.19
CA ASN A 446 -3.02 -1.02 22.38
C ASN A 446 -3.72 -2.16 21.60
N ILE A 447 -4.30 -1.82 20.45
CA ILE A 447 -4.90 -2.83 19.58
C ILE A 447 -3.76 -3.70 19.06
N ASP A 448 -3.95 -5.00 19.15
CA ASP A 448 -3.01 -5.93 18.56
C ASP A 448 -2.94 -5.66 17.04
N PRO A 449 -1.74 -5.44 16.46
CA PRO A 449 -1.59 -5.21 15.02
C PRO A 449 -2.26 -6.26 14.15
N VAL A 450 -2.53 -7.44 14.69
CA VAL A 450 -3.21 -8.55 14.03
C VAL A 450 -4.73 -8.36 14.02
N GLU A 451 -5.33 -8.01 15.16
CA GLU A 451 -6.76 -7.73 15.26
C GLU A 451 -7.16 -6.50 14.45
N PHE A 452 -6.27 -5.51 14.41
CA PHE A 452 -6.44 -4.29 13.64
C PHE A 452 -6.68 -4.57 12.14
N VAL A 453 -6.25 -5.73 11.64
CA VAL A 453 -6.10 -6.01 10.21
C VAL A 453 -6.97 -7.16 9.73
N GLY A 454 -7.12 -8.20 10.56
CA GLY A 454 -8.10 -9.26 10.32
C GLY A 454 -9.56 -8.74 10.29
N GLY A 455 -9.84 -7.59 10.90
CA GLY A 455 -11.18 -7.00 10.94
C GLY A 455 -11.54 -6.17 9.70
N LYS A 456 -11.73 -6.75 8.51
CA LYS A 456 -12.30 -6.12 7.29
C LYS A 456 -11.77 -4.72 6.87
N ASN A 457 -10.72 -4.18 7.49
CA ASN A 457 -10.26 -2.80 7.29
C ASN A 457 -9.51 -2.58 5.96
N TYR A 458 -9.21 -3.68 5.25
CA TYR A 458 -8.35 -3.71 4.06
C TYR A 458 -9.02 -4.20 2.77
N LEU A 459 -10.30 -4.57 2.83
CA LEU A 459 -10.88 -5.44 1.80
C LEU A 459 -11.07 -4.78 0.42
N GLN A 460 -10.92 -3.46 0.25
CA GLN A 460 -11.30 -2.80 -1.02
C GLN A 460 -10.46 -1.60 -1.51
N SER A 461 -9.43 -1.12 -0.81
CA SER A 461 -8.93 0.23 -1.11
C SER A 461 -7.49 0.34 -1.64
N ASN A 462 -7.32 1.27 -2.59
CA ASN A 462 -6.03 1.82 -3.03
C ASN A 462 -5.43 2.79 -1.97
N ASP A 463 -5.87 2.73 -0.71
CA ASP A 463 -5.61 3.77 0.30
C ASP A 463 -4.15 3.88 0.73
N TYR A 464 -3.36 2.81 0.60
CA TYR A 464 -1.90 2.84 0.80
C TYR A 464 -1.21 3.89 -0.07
N LEU A 465 -1.85 4.30 -1.17
CA LEU A 465 -1.32 5.25 -2.15
C LEU A 465 -1.60 6.71 -1.78
N PHE A 466 -2.31 7.01 -0.70
CA PHE A 466 -2.77 8.38 -0.45
C PHE A 466 -1.97 9.17 0.60
N ASP A 467 -1.42 8.52 1.62
CA ASP A 467 -0.65 9.21 2.67
C ASP A 467 0.86 8.89 2.63
N GLY A 468 1.23 7.77 2.00
CA GLY A 468 2.62 7.37 1.84
C GLY A 468 3.38 7.04 3.12
N GLY A 469 2.85 7.35 4.31
CA GLY A 469 3.48 7.03 5.59
C GLY A 469 3.65 5.53 5.83
N ASN A 470 2.64 4.72 5.50
CA ASN A 470 2.64 3.26 5.69
C ASN A 470 3.25 2.81 7.03
N PHE A 471 2.99 3.57 8.10
CA PHE A 471 3.70 3.43 9.36
C PHE A 471 3.27 2.19 10.15
N GLU A 472 2.21 1.51 9.73
CA GLU A 472 1.91 0.15 10.17
C GLU A 472 3.05 -0.83 9.86
N ILE A 473 3.67 -0.69 8.68
CA ILE A 473 4.81 -1.51 8.25
C ILE A 473 6.04 -1.19 9.09
N SER A 474 6.31 0.10 9.27
CA SER A 474 7.39 0.58 10.14
C SER A 474 7.18 0.09 11.58
N TYR A 475 5.95 0.13 12.08
CA TYR A 475 5.64 -0.30 13.45
C TYR A 475 5.99 -1.76 13.68
N LEU A 476 5.59 -2.66 12.77
CA LEU A 476 5.94 -4.08 12.88
C LEU A 476 7.44 -4.33 12.84
N TYR A 477 8.18 -3.60 12.00
CA TYR A 477 9.64 -3.71 11.95
C TYR A 477 10.30 -3.37 13.31
N HIS A 478 9.83 -2.31 13.97
CA HIS A 478 10.33 -1.92 15.30
C HIS A 478 9.76 -2.74 16.46
N HIS A 479 8.83 -3.69 16.20
CA HIS A 479 8.20 -4.55 17.22
C HIS A 479 8.18 -6.03 16.77
N PRO A 480 9.34 -6.70 16.72
CA PRO A 480 9.48 -8.04 16.13
C PRO A 480 8.63 -9.12 16.81
N GLU A 481 8.36 -9.02 18.11
CA GLU A 481 7.47 -9.95 18.79
C GLU A 481 6.02 -9.86 18.29
N LYS A 482 5.54 -8.63 18.05
CA LYS A 482 4.21 -8.38 17.47
C LYS A 482 4.19 -8.83 16.00
N ALA A 483 5.27 -8.61 15.25
CA ALA A 483 5.42 -9.11 13.89
C ALA A 483 5.36 -10.64 13.81
N ARG A 484 6.01 -11.36 14.73
CA ARG A 484 5.96 -12.84 14.78
C ARG A 484 4.56 -13.37 15.07
N LYS A 485 3.84 -12.75 16.01
CA LYS A 485 2.44 -13.10 16.29
C LYS A 485 1.55 -12.87 15.06
N ALA A 486 1.78 -11.76 14.36
CA ALA A 486 1.09 -11.44 13.11
C ALA A 486 1.32 -12.46 12.01
N GLU A 487 2.56 -12.87 11.81
CA GLU A 487 2.91 -13.91 10.84
C GLU A 487 2.21 -15.24 11.14
N ASN A 488 2.23 -15.69 12.40
CA ASN A 488 1.60 -16.96 12.79
C ASN A 488 0.08 -16.97 12.53
N LEU A 489 -0.63 -15.88 12.85
CA LEU A 489 -2.06 -15.83 12.56
C LEU A 489 -2.34 -15.75 11.06
N TYR A 490 -1.52 -15.03 10.28
CA TYR A 490 -1.69 -14.99 8.83
C TYR A 490 -1.54 -16.37 8.19
N ILE A 491 -0.53 -17.13 8.61
CA ILE A 491 -0.35 -18.52 8.20
C ILE A 491 -1.62 -19.31 8.55
N SER A 492 -2.15 -19.15 9.76
CA SER A 492 -3.40 -19.81 10.19
C SER A 492 -4.61 -19.42 9.32
N LEU A 493 -4.84 -18.13 9.07
CA LEU A 493 -5.95 -17.60 8.28
C LEU A 493 -5.85 -18.01 6.80
N LYS A 494 -4.65 -17.93 6.22
CA LYS A 494 -4.39 -18.37 4.85
C LYS A 494 -4.63 -19.87 4.72
N GLY A 495 -4.17 -20.67 5.69
CA GLY A 495 -4.48 -22.10 5.76
C GLY A 495 -5.98 -22.37 5.83
N LYS A 496 -6.72 -21.64 6.68
CA LYS A 496 -8.19 -21.76 6.78
C LYS A 496 -8.88 -21.39 5.47
N TYR A 497 -8.43 -20.34 4.79
CA TYR A 497 -8.97 -19.91 3.50
C TYR A 497 -8.77 -20.97 2.42
N ILE A 498 -7.54 -21.47 2.24
CA ILE A 498 -7.22 -22.55 1.30
C ILE A 498 -8.09 -23.78 1.58
N LYS A 499 -8.21 -24.16 2.85
CA LYS A 499 -9.07 -25.28 3.27
C LYS A 499 -10.56 -25.05 2.95
N ASN A 500 -11.06 -23.82 3.05
CA ASN A 500 -12.44 -23.49 2.72
C ASN A 500 -12.71 -23.48 1.21
N ASN A 501 -11.68 -23.17 0.41
CA ASN A 501 -11.75 -23.16 -1.05
C ASN A 501 -11.30 -24.47 -1.71
N THR A 502 -11.05 -25.51 -0.91
CA THR A 502 -10.71 -26.85 -1.39
C THR A 502 -11.87 -27.80 -1.15
N ASP A 503 -12.32 -28.46 -2.21
CA ASP A 503 -13.32 -29.54 -2.16
C ASP A 503 -12.69 -30.88 -2.59
N LEU A 504 -13.06 -31.96 -1.93
CA LEU A 504 -12.77 -33.32 -2.40
C LEU A 504 -13.89 -33.85 -3.29
N ILE A 505 -13.55 -34.14 -4.55
CA ILE A 505 -14.47 -34.71 -5.54
C ILE A 505 -14.19 -36.21 -5.71
N ASN A 506 -15.19 -37.04 -5.49
CA ASN A 506 -15.15 -38.46 -5.82
C ASN A 506 -15.36 -38.67 -7.32
N ASN A 507 -14.43 -39.36 -7.98
CA ASN A 507 -14.48 -39.67 -9.41
C ASN A 507 -14.58 -41.18 -9.68
N GLY A 508 -14.92 -41.97 -8.66
CA GLY A 508 -15.21 -43.40 -8.78
C GLY A 508 -13.99 -44.27 -9.03
N LEU A 509 -14.23 -45.47 -9.54
CA LEU A 509 -13.22 -46.50 -9.78
C LEU A 509 -12.35 -46.21 -10.99
N LYS A 510 -11.04 -46.43 -10.82
CA LYS A 510 -10.04 -46.29 -11.89
C LYS A 510 -9.79 -47.62 -12.59
N ASN A 511 -10.70 -48.01 -13.47
CA ASN A 511 -10.62 -49.28 -14.20
C ASN A 511 -9.45 -49.34 -15.20
N LYS A 512 -9.11 -48.21 -15.84
CA LYS A 512 -7.95 -48.11 -16.75
C LYS A 512 -6.69 -47.71 -15.98
N LYS A 513 -5.96 -48.70 -15.47
CA LYS A 513 -4.70 -48.54 -14.72
C LYS A 513 -3.50 -48.44 -15.66
N ARG A 514 -2.56 -47.54 -15.34
CA ARG A 514 -1.29 -47.34 -16.06
C ARG A 514 -0.16 -47.11 -15.04
N GLY A 515 1.08 -47.39 -15.45
CA GLY A 515 2.24 -47.22 -14.58
C GLY A 515 2.08 -47.98 -13.26
N ILE A 516 2.47 -47.33 -12.16
CA ILE A 516 2.38 -47.86 -10.80
C ILE A 516 0.98 -48.33 -10.38
N LEU A 517 -0.09 -47.76 -10.95
CA LEU A 517 -1.47 -48.15 -10.63
C LEU A 517 -1.76 -49.62 -10.97
N LYS A 518 -0.99 -50.23 -11.90
CA LYS A 518 -1.16 -51.65 -12.27
C LYS A 518 -0.78 -52.62 -11.15
N GLU A 519 -0.02 -52.17 -10.16
CA GLU A 519 0.38 -53.00 -9.02
C GLU A 519 -0.75 -53.21 -8.00
N TYR A 520 -1.86 -52.48 -8.14
CA TYR A 520 -2.96 -52.45 -7.18
C TYR A 520 -4.18 -53.19 -7.74
N ASP A 521 -4.82 -54.00 -6.90
CA ASP A 521 -6.00 -54.78 -7.26
C ASP A 521 -7.21 -53.88 -7.52
N THR A 522 -7.33 -52.77 -6.79
CA THR A 522 -8.39 -51.77 -6.94
C THR A 522 -7.86 -50.36 -6.69
N VAL A 523 -8.41 -49.37 -7.40
CA VAL A 523 -8.02 -47.96 -7.24
C VAL A 523 -9.27 -47.08 -7.32
N ILE A 524 -9.48 -46.25 -6.31
CA ILE A 524 -10.51 -45.18 -6.32
C ILE A 524 -9.81 -43.87 -6.70
N GLN A 525 -10.36 -43.13 -7.65
CA GLN A 525 -9.86 -41.84 -8.08
C GLN A 525 -10.64 -40.70 -7.41
N LEU A 526 -9.91 -39.82 -6.72
CA LEU A 526 -10.43 -38.60 -6.13
C LEU A 526 -9.69 -37.39 -6.73
N PHE A 527 -10.25 -36.20 -6.54
CA PHE A 527 -9.60 -34.95 -6.87
C PHE A 527 -9.78 -33.93 -5.76
N ALA A 528 -8.68 -33.30 -5.35
CA ALA A 528 -8.72 -32.06 -4.59
C ALA A 528 -8.86 -30.89 -5.57
N LEU A 529 -10.04 -30.27 -5.61
CA LEU A 529 -10.31 -29.10 -6.43
C LEU A 529 -10.09 -27.84 -5.60
N HIS A 530 -9.15 -27.00 -6.00
CA HIS A 530 -8.97 -25.67 -5.42
C HIS A 530 -9.67 -24.63 -6.31
N LYS A 531 -10.67 -23.94 -5.74
CA LYS A 531 -11.65 -23.16 -6.52
C LYS A 531 -11.11 -21.86 -7.12
N ASP A 532 -10.07 -21.26 -6.52
CA ASP A 532 -9.61 -19.93 -6.91
C ASP A 532 -8.65 -19.93 -8.10
N ASP A 533 -7.86 -20.98 -8.23
CA ASP A 533 -6.84 -21.13 -9.25
C ASP A 533 -7.18 -22.25 -10.26
N GLU A 534 -8.37 -22.86 -10.09
CA GLU A 534 -8.92 -23.94 -10.92
C GLU A 534 -8.02 -25.19 -10.99
N TYR A 535 -7.05 -25.34 -10.07
CA TYR A 535 -6.18 -26.51 -10.04
C TYR A 535 -6.92 -27.73 -9.48
N LYS A 536 -6.63 -28.88 -10.09
CA LYS A 536 -7.30 -30.14 -9.78
C LYS A 536 -6.27 -31.21 -9.53
N TYR A 537 -5.94 -31.43 -8.25
CA TYR A 537 -4.92 -32.38 -7.85
C TYR A 537 -5.51 -33.79 -7.70
N PRO A 538 -5.06 -34.77 -8.50
CA PRO A 538 -5.52 -36.15 -8.38
C PRO A 538 -4.98 -36.81 -7.11
N ILE A 539 -5.85 -37.56 -6.45
CA ILE A 539 -5.51 -38.38 -5.28
C ILE A 539 -6.05 -39.78 -5.58
N PHE A 540 -5.20 -40.80 -5.55
CA PHE A 540 -5.64 -42.18 -5.73
C PHE A 540 -5.61 -42.94 -4.41
N ILE A 541 -6.72 -43.61 -4.08
CA ILE A 541 -6.76 -44.58 -2.98
C ILE A 541 -6.56 -45.95 -3.59
N ALA A 542 -5.38 -46.51 -3.40
CA ALA A 542 -4.92 -47.71 -4.08
C ALA A 542 -4.86 -48.88 -3.08
N ILE A 543 -5.52 -49.99 -3.43
CA ILE A 543 -5.78 -51.12 -2.54
C ILE A 543 -5.11 -52.38 -3.09
N LYS A 544 -4.33 -53.07 -2.26
CA LYS A 544 -3.72 -54.38 -2.53
C LYS A 544 -4.38 -55.49 -1.69
N LYS A 545 -4.15 -56.75 -2.07
CA LYS A 545 -4.44 -57.95 -1.25
C LYS A 545 -3.96 -57.75 0.20
N TYR A 546 -4.74 -58.30 1.14
CA TYR A 546 -4.57 -58.15 2.59
C TYR A 546 -4.86 -56.75 3.16
N ASN A 547 -5.67 -55.94 2.47
CA ASN A 547 -6.11 -54.60 2.92
C ASN A 547 -4.96 -53.59 3.11
N PHE A 548 -3.89 -53.69 2.31
CA PHE A 548 -2.90 -52.62 2.24
C PHE A 548 -3.46 -51.47 1.39
N ILE A 549 -3.66 -50.32 2.03
CA ILE A 549 -4.21 -49.12 1.40
C ILE A 549 -3.13 -48.04 1.35
N ASP A 550 -2.81 -47.60 0.14
CA ASP A 550 -1.88 -46.49 -0.13
C ASP A 550 -2.64 -45.30 -0.72
N ILE A 551 -2.28 -44.10 -0.30
CA ILE A 551 -2.62 -42.86 -0.99
C ILE A 551 -1.50 -42.55 -1.97
N LEU A 552 -1.82 -42.47 -3.26
CA LEU A 552 -0.87 -42.11 -4.31
C LEU A 552 -1.12 -40.69 -4.80
N LEU A 553 -0.07 -39.89 -4.79
CA LEU A 553 -0.04 -38.51 -5.27
C LEU A 553 0.83 -38.44 -6.53
N PRO A 554 0.25 -38.27 -7.73
CA PRO A 554 0.99 -38.28 -8.99
C PRO A 554 2.02 -37.16 -9.10
N ARG A 555 3.19 -37.49 -9.66
CA ARG A 555 4.31 -36.54 -9.91
C ARG A 555 4.29 -35.95 -11.31
N LEU A 556 3.52 -36.55 -12.20
CA LEU A 556 3.35 -36.15 -13.58
C LEU A 556 1.89 -35.76 -13.80
N SER A 557 1.66 -34.74 -14.63
CA SER A 557 0.32 -34.35 -15.03
C SER A 557 -0.39 -35.55 -15.67
N ILE A 558 -1.64 -35.77 -15.27
CA ILE A 558 -2.51 -36.77 -15.86
C ILE A 558 -3.63 -36.07 -16.62
N LYS A 559 -4.33 -36.80 -17.50
CA LYS A 559 -5.49 -36.27 -18.21
C LYS A 559 -6.50 -35.71 -17.20
N ASN A 560 -6.68 -34.39 -17.20
CA ASN A 560 -7.55 -33.60 -16.32
C ASN A 560 -7.09 -33.50 -14.85
N GLY A 561 -5.78 -33.50 -14.57
CA GLY A 561 -5.26 -33.20 -13.22
C GLY A 561 -3.79 -32.78 -13.17
N ASP A 562 -3.50 -31.91 -12.21
CA ASP A 562 -2.19 -31.30 -11.99
C ASP A 562 -1.30 -32.19 -11.10
N PRO A 563 0.02 -32.23 -11.32
CA PRO A 563 0.92 -33.01 -10.49
C PRO A 563 1.07 -32.40 -9.09
N TRP A 564 1.37 -33.25 -8.11
CA TRP A 564 1.87 -32.81 -6.81
C TRP A 564 3.39 -32.59 -6.88
N ASN A 565 3.88 -31.50 -6.29
CA ASN A 565 5.27 -31.07 -6.40
C ASN A 565 6.00 -31.12 -5.05
N LEU A 566 6.04 -32.30 -4.41
CA LEU A 566 6.71 -32.46 -3.12
C LEU A 566 8.24 -32.53 -3.25
N ASP A 567 8.95 -32.05 -2.23
CA ASP A 567 10.42 -32.18 -2.13
C ASP A 567 10.83 -33.66 -2.01
N LYS A 568 11.38 -34.20 -3.11
CA LYS A 568 11.84 -35.60 -3.21
C LYS A 568 12.95 -35.91 -2.20
N ASN A 569 13.78 -34.94 -1.81
CA ASN A 569 14.87 -35.16 -0.86
C ASN A 569 14.30 -35.33 0.56
N ILE A 570 13.34 -34.50 0.95
CA ILE A 570 12.66 -34.64 2.25
C ILE A 570 11.87 -35.96 2.29
N MET A 571 11.11 -36.27 1.24
CA MET A 571 10.27 -37.48 1.18
C MET A 571 11.06 -38.80 1.32
N LYS A 572 12.31 -38.86 0.85
CA LYS A 572 13.19 -40.03 1.02
C LYS A 572 13.48 -40.36 2.48
N PHE A 573 13.48 -39.36 3.36
CA PHE A 573 13.73 -39.53 4.79
C PHE A 573 12.45 -39.85 5.58
N CYS A 574 11.28 -39.49 5.04
CA CYS A 574 10.00 -39.66 5.73
C CYS A 574 9.44 -41.08 5.70
N SER A 575 9.83 -41.93 4.73
CA SER A 575 9.36 -43.34 4.68
C SER A 575 10.27 -44.21 3.82
N LYS A 576 10.52 -45.46 4.25
CA LYS A 576 11.43 -46.41 3.56
C LYS A 576 10.92 -46.90 2.18
N LYS A 577 9.72 -46.51 1.72
CA LYS A 577 9.11 -46.93 0.44
C LYS A 577 8.45 -45.80 -0.39
N SER A 578 8.68 -44.53 -0.06
CA SER A 578 7.73 -43.44 -0.33
C SER A 578 7.76 -42.76 -1.71
N THR A 579 8.69 -43.07 -2.62
CA THR A 579 8.75 -42.37 -3.92
C THR A 579 9.09 -43.31 -5.07
N THR A 580 8.27 -43.29 -6.11
CA THR A 580 8.64 -43.75 -7.45
C THR A 580 8.87 -42.57 -8.36
N ASP A 581 9.31 -42.81 -9.59
CA ASP A 581 9.41 -41.75 -10.59
C ASP A 581 8.04 -41.19 -10.99
N GLU A 582 6.95 -41.93 -10.75
CA GLU A 582 5.60 -41.57 -11.18
C GLU A 582 4.71 -41.02 -10.06
N SER A 583 4.92 -41.39 -8.79
CA SER A 583 4.03 -41.00 -7.68
C SER A 583 4.74 -40.97 -6.32
N TYR A 584 4.24 -40.12 -5.43
CA TYR A 584 4.52 -40.21 -3.99
C TYR A 584 3.53 -41.20 -3.38
N ILE A 585 4.03 -42.09 -2.52
CA ILE A 585 3.26 -43.16 -1.89
C ILE A 585 3.19 -42.87 -0.39
N ILE A 586 1.97 -42.71 0.12
CA ILE A 586 1.70 -42.54 1.55
C ILE A 586 0.88 -43.73 2.00
N ASN A 587 1.47 -44.62 2.79
CA ASN A 587 0.71 -45.75 3.33
C ASN A 587 -0.25 -45.26 4.42
N LEU A 588 -1.54 -45.61 4.34
CA LEU A 588 -2.53 -45.15 5.32
C LEU A 588 -2.22 -45.61 6.74
N ASN A 589 -1.55 -46.75 6.94
CA ASN A 589 -1.09 -47.16 8.28
C ASN A 589 -0.07 -46.18 8.87
N GLN A 590 0.79 -45.58 8.04
CA GLN A 590 1.79 -44.60 8.47
C GLN A 590 1.15 -43.25 8.85
N ILE A 591 -0.04 -42.94 8.34
CA ILE A 591 -0.82 -41.73 8.70
C ILE A 591 -1.39 -41.83 10.13
N SER A 592 -1.23 -42.95 10.83
CA SER A 592 -1.52 -43.01 12.27
C SER A 592 -0.34 -42.48 13.14
N ASN A 593 0.85 -42.32 12.57
CA ASN A 593 2.05 -41.84 13.26
C ASN A 593 2.27 -40.34 13.03
N GLU A 594 2.08 -39.55 14.09
CA GLU A 594 2.16 -38.07 14.03
C GLU A 594 3.52 -37.57 13.52
N THR A 595 4.62 -38.27 13.84
CA THR A 595 5.97 -37.89 13.43
C THR A 595 6.16 -38.07 11.91
N GLU A 596 5.61 -39.15 11.37
CA GLU A 596 5.75 -39.52 9.96
C GLU A 596 4.91 -38.59 9.08
N ILE A 597 3.70 -38.24 9.54
CA ILE A 597 2.85 -37.23 8.90
C ILE A 597 3.52 -35.87 8.90
N LYS A 598 4.07 -35.42 10.04
CA LYS A 598 4.78 -34.12 10.10
C LYS A 598 5.93 -34.07 9.08
N CYS A 599 6.66 -35.17 8.94
CA CYS A 599 7.71 -35.29 7.92
C CYS A 599 7.13 -35.18 6.50
N ILE A 600 6.08 -35.95 6.18
CA ILE A 600 5.44 -35.92 4.85
C ILE A 600 4.90 -34.51 4.54
N LEU A 601 4.19 -33.88 5.49
CA LEU A 601 3.66 -32.51 5.36
C LEU A 601 4.77 -31.48 5.13
N SER A 602 5.95 -31.66 5.73
CA SER A 602 7.10 -30.76 5.54
C SER A 602 7.69 -30.80 4.13
N SER A 603 7.37 -31.82 3.33
CA SER A 603 7.80 -31.91 1.93
C SER A 603 6.87 -31.21 0.95
N PHE A 604 5.66 -30.82 1.37
CA PHE A 604 4.74 -30.03 0.55
C PHE A 604 5.05 -28.54 0.64
N THR A 605 4.63 -27.79 -0.37
CA THR A 605 4.43 -26.34 -0.20
C THR A 605 3.35 -26.07 0.85
N PHE A 606 3.32 -24.84 1.39
CA PHE A 606 2.29 -24.45 2.36
C PHE A 606 0.87 -24.63 1.80
N GLU A 607 0.67 -24.27 0.53
CA GLU A 607 -0.59 -24.43 -0.19
C GLU A 607 -0.97 -25.90 -0.34
N GLU A 608 -0.11 -26.73 -0.93
CA GLU A 608 -0.39 -28.15 -1.14
C GLU A 608 -0.60 -28.90 0.18
N SER A 609 0.14 -28.55 1.24
CA SER A 609 -0.07 -29.12 2.58
C SER A 609 -1.49 -28.85 3.09
N ASN A 610 -2.01 -27.64 2.92
CA ASN A 610 -3.36 -27.28 3.37
C ASN A 610 -4.45 -27.92 2.49
N ILE A 611 -4.23 -28.01 1.17
CA ILE A 611 -5.10 -28.72 0.22
C ILE A 611 -5.17 -30.21 0.61
N PHE A 612 -4.02 -30.87 0.74
CA PHE A 612 -3.93 -32.28 1.13
C PHE A 612 -4.61 -32.55 2.48
N LEU A 613 -4.34 -31.71 3.51
CA LEU A 613 -4.97 -31.86 4.82
C LEU A 613 -6.49 -31.76 4.77
N LYS A 614 -7.03 -30.81 4.00
CA LYS A 614 -8.48 -30.69 3.81
C LYS A 614 -9.03 -31.92 3.12
N SER A 615 -8.43 -32.32 2.01
CA SER A 615 -8.84 -33.49 1.22
C SER A 615 -8.77 -34.79 2.01
N TYR A 616 -7.71 -35.01 2.78
CA TYR A 616 -7.59 -36.16 3.67
C TYR A 616 -8.69 -36.15 4.74
N ASN A 617 -8.92 -35.01 5.39
CA ASN A 617 -9.96 -34.90 6.42
C ASN A 617 -11.37 -35.12 5.86
N GLU A 618 -11.63 -34.69 4.61
CA GLU A 618 -12.90 -34.99 3.93
C GLU A 618 -13.01 -36.44 3.49
N LEU A 619 -11.92 -37.06 3.04
CA LEU A 619 -11.86 -38.49 2.75
C LEU A 619 -12.23 -39.30 3.99
N ILE A 620 -11.63 -39.02 5.14
CA ILE A 620 -11.91 -39.76 6.38
C ILE A 620 -13.36 -39.55 6.82
N LYS A 621 -13.89 -38.32 6.76
CA LYS A 621 -15.29 -38.04 7.12
C LYS A 621 -16.30 -38.73 6.20
N ASN A 622 -15.97 -38.86 4.92
CA ASN A 622 -16.87 -39.39 3.89
C ASN A 622 -16.49 -40.82 3.44
N VAL A 623 -15.61 -41.51 4.18
CA VAL A 623 -15.03 -42.79 3.77
C VAL A 623 -16.10 -43.84 3.45
N ASN A 624 -17.15 -43.91 4.28
CA ASN A 624 -18.27 -44.81 4.06
C ASN A 624 -18.99 -44.53 2.75
N ILE A 625 -19.27 -43.26 2.43
CA ILE A 625 -19.98 -42.88 1.21
C ILE A 625 -19.12 -43.23 -0.01
N ILE A 626 -17.85 -42.82 0.00
CA ILE A 626 -16.90 -43.03 -1.12
C ILE A 626 -16.76 -44.53 -1.45
N PHE A 627 -16.57 -45.37 -0.43
CA PHE A 627 -16.41 -46.81 -0.64
C PHE A 627 -17.72 -47.50 -1.03
N GLN A 628 -18.86 -47.10 -0.46
CA GLN A 628 -20.16 -47.67 -0.84
C GLN A 628 -20.53 -47.34 -2.28
N ASP A 629 -20.26 -46.11 -2.72
CA ASP A 629 -20.45 -45.73 -4.12
C ASP A 629 -19.53 -46.54 -5.05
N SER A 630 -18.27 -46.74 -4.66
CA SER A 630 -17.33 -47.57 -5.41
C SER A 630 -17.76 -49.05 -5.47
N ILE A 631 -18.33 -49.60 -4.39
CA ILE A 631 -18.87 -50.98 -4.36
C ILE A 631 -20.05 -51.12 -5.33
N LYS A 632 -20.93 -50.10 -5.41
CA LYS A 632 -22.06 -50.09 -6.34
C LYS A 632 -21.61 -49.94 -7.79
N GLU A 633 -20.53 -49.20 -8.03
CA GLU A 633 -19.95 -48.98 -9.36
C GLU A 633 -19.29 -50.25 -9.93
N SER A 634 -18.67 -51.07 -9.07
CA SER A 634 -17.97 -52.28 -9.51
C SER A 634 -18.94 -53.36 -10.00
N ASN A 635 -18.60 -54.02 -11.12
CA ASN A 635 -19.29 -55.21 -11.62
C ASN A 635 -18.56 -56.52 -11.27
N ASP A 636 -17.39 -56.44 -10.62
CA ASP A 636 -16.58 -57.60 -10.23
C ASP A 636 -16.82 -57.95 -8.75
N GLU A 637 -17.33 -59.16 -8.50
CA GLU A 637 -17.60 -59.65 -7.15
C GLU A 637 -16.33 -59.78 -6.28
N HIS A 638 -15.16 -59.97 -6.90
CA HIS A 638 -13.89 -59.98 -6.16
C HIS A 638 -13.52 -58.56 -5.68
N GLU A 639 -13.62 -57.56 -6.55
CA GLU A 639 -13.37 -56.16 -6.23
C GLU A 639 -14.36 -55.62 -5.18
N LYS A 640 -15.65 -55.96 -5.29
CA LYS A 640 -16.65 -55.61 -4.27
C LYS A 640 -16.28 -56.17 -2.89
N ARG A 641 -15.87 -57.44 -2.82
CA ARG A 641 -15.43 -58.07 -1.56
C ARG A 641 -14.19 -57.38 -1.00
N LEU A 642 -13.23 -57.01 -1.84
CA LEU A 642 -12.02 -56.29 -1.43
C LEU A 642 -12.33 -54.88 -0.90
N LEU A 643 -13.17 -54.12 -1.60
CA LEU A 643 -13.63 -52.79 -1.18
C LEU A 643 -14.38 -52.86 0.16
N LYS A 644 -15.27 -53.84 0.34
CA LYS A 644 -15.99 -54.05 1.61
C LYS A 644 -15.03 -54.36 2.76
N LYS A 645 -14.09 -55.30 2.56
CA LYS A 645 -13.07 -55.63 3.57
C LYS A 645 -12.17 -54.43 3.92
N SER A 646 -11.84 -53.60 2.94
CA SER A 646 -11.02 -52.40 3.14
C SER A 646 -11.80 -51.33 3.91
N LEU A 647 -13.09 -51.17 3.63
CA LEU A 647 -13.96 -50.26 4.38
C LEU A 647 -14.12 -50.71 5.84
N ASP A 648 -14.37 -52.00 6.08
CA ASP A 648 -14.47 -52.56 7.43
C ASP A 648 -13.18 -52.31 8.22
N TRP A 649 -12.02 -52.51 7.58
CA TRP A 649 -10.72 -52.23 8.17
C TRP A 649 -10.52 -50.72 8.47
N LEU A 650 -10.90 -49.83 7.56
CA LEU A 650 -10.82 -48.37 7.78
C LEU A 650 -11.68 -47.91 8.96
N ASN A 651 -12.88 -48.47 9.10
CA ASN A 651 -13.78 -48.18 10.21
C ASN A 651 -13.26 -48.68 11.57
N LEU A 652 -12.55 -49.82 11.59
CA LEU A 652 -11.98 -50.39 12.81
C LEU A 652 -10.76 -49.60 13.34
N ASN A 653 -9.96 -49.00 12.46
CA ASN A 653 -8.68 -48.37 12.84
C ASN A 653 -8.80 -46.88 13.25
N GLN A 654 -10.02 -46.32 13.30
CA GLN A 654 -10.32 -44.96 13.83
C GLN A 654 -9.30 -43.87 13.43
N PHE A 655 -9.11 -43.66 12.13
CA PHE A 655 -8.22 -42.62 11.61
C PHE A 655 -8.62 -41.22 12.11
N LYS A 656 -7.64 -40.47 12.62
CA LYS A 656 -7.86 -39.12 13.16
C LYS A 656 -7.84 -38.07 12.06
N VAL A 657 -8.66 -37.04 12.25
CA VAL A 657 -8.58 -35.78 11.50
C VAL A 657 -7.23 -35.13 11.81
N LEU A 658 -6.51 -34.72 10.76
CA LEU A 658 -5.20 -34.09 10.88
C LEU A 658 -5.33 -32.58 11.09
N THR A 659 -4.48 -32.05 11.97
CA THR A 659 -4.31 -30.62 12.23
C THR A 659 -2.83 -30.26 12.16
N MET A 660 -2.50 -29.13 11.51
CA MET A 660 -1.19 -28.50 11.73
C MET A 660 -1.30 -27.67 13.00
N ASN A 661 -0.52 -28.03 14.02
CA ASN A 661 -0.19 -27.10 15.10
C ASN A 661 1.12 -26.40 14.75
#